data_AF-A0A534XKH1-F1
#
_entry.id   AF-A0A534XKH1-F1
#
_cell.length_a   1.000
_cell.length_b   1.000
_cell.length_c   1.000
_cell.angle_alpha   90.00
_cell.angle_beta   90.00
_cell.angle_gamma   90.00
#
_symmetry.space_group_name_H-M   'P 1'
#
loop_
_entity.id
_entity.type
_entity.pdbx_description
1 polymer ?
#
loop_
_entity_poly.entity_id
_entity_poly.type
_entity_poly.pdbx_seq_one_letter_code
_entity_poly.pdbx_strand_id
1 'polypeptide(L)'
;MQQRQPRHLGSGPGLASVLVFAATVALAPRASHAQGQCPTRFQEQTSGLVTDQGTVCQTAVSKKCVFEMALCVNETESSCTPQNLKHKNIHASSLCNGVGKVHVKANGTSSVCGTFAGVTVRTKKHGTKAGSCKISGKAGKAKTKITLLCEPQAGLCATTTTSTTSTTIPPPCTCSGSGSSATKLAFTTGIGSGSCGAALNSAGGTLTNLACGGLYTGGGGNSVPLPYAVPDMGSSLTRLAACNGMTLTLGPLTSTDTGSNRNCTSAGCLFGPPLPIPNPSSPPTSVCVINTVAQNAIGTADCSTGASAIGLPLTSTLYLDGDLFPNAPGIQVCPVCTKACNTGANNGGPCNGDADCANAGCTGAGVPMPCCTGFQTGTCTAPGSCAGANACHGGPNNGMPCTPAASPISQSFPTTHDCPPPPSSNIGNLPIAFALTTGTTSLTAMGYNANAQCTGLHMPNGCCSASGTGTCVSQNNVFCGFCRDSNGKGTGCFEGDPFPGCPHNNANPQCTGLHVPAGCCSGTGTGTCNCTGLNTPWKCCTGANTGTCDQPTFKACSVGGTSTAACTDGGGTWPDCVQRNPGAFGPARFGAHTITETGSVAGDISDGAGHPSTLVSIFCIPPTFNATVDAAGDLPGPGAVSLPGIAQLQ
;
A
#
# COMPACT_ATOMS: atom_id res chain seq x y z
N MET A 1 -6.19 60.53 59.84
CA MET A 1 -5.55 59.23 60.11
C MET A 1 -6.17 58.16 59.23
N GLN A 2 -5.40 57.11 58.98
CA GLN A 2 -5.51 56.10 57.92
C GLN A 2 -6.88 55.43 57.69
N GLN A 3 -7.09 55.10 56.40
CA GLN A 3 -7.61 53.85 55.80
C GLN A 3 -8.51 52.91 56.62
N ARG A 4 -9.48 52.22 56.05
CA ARG A 4 -10.22 52.28 54.77
C ARG A 4 -11.34 51.25 54.99
N GLN A 5 -12.59 51.66 54.89
CA GLN A 5 -13.75 50.77 55.01
C GLN A 5 -14.53 50.64 53.68
N PRO A 6 -15.35 49.58 53.55
CA PRO A 6 -15.94 49.13 52.30
C PRO A 6 -17.44 49.45 52.14
N ARG A 7 -17.92 49.23 50.91
CA ARG A 7 -19.25 48.73 50.46
C ARG A 7 -20.56 49.38 50.95
N HIS A 8 -21.30 49.87 49.93
CA HIS A 8 -22.70 49.61 49.57
C HIS A 8 -23.84 49.68 50.60
N LEU A 9 -24.82 50.54 50.29
CA LEU A 9 -26.28 50.31 50.15
C LEU A 9 -26.88 51.67 49.72
N GLY A 10 -27.88 51.86 48.85
CA GLY A 10 -28.78 50.99 48.11
C GLY A 10 -29.88 51.87 47.45
N SER A 11 -30.72 51.22 46.63
CA SER A 11 -32.10 51.60 46.28
C SER A 11 -32.37 52.79 45.32
N GLY A 12 -33.08 52.49 44.23
CA GLY A 12 -33.77 53.45 43.34
C GLY A 12 -35.03 54.07 43.98
N PRO A 13 -36.12 54.43 43.25
CA PRO A 13 -36.44 54.20 41.82
C PRO A 13 -37.10 55.39 41.04
N GLY A 14 -37.47 55.15 39.78
CA GLY A 14 -38.57 55.80 39.02
C GLY A 14 -38.20 57.10 38.26
N LEU A 15 -38.70 57.43 37.07
CA LEU A 15 -39.72 56.89 36.15
C LEU A 15 -39.68 57.80 34.89
N ALA A 16 -39.76 57.26 33.66
CA ALA A 16 -40.54 57.84 32.54
C ALA A 16 -40.43 57.00 31.24
N SER A 17 -41.62 56.63 30.74
CA SER A 17 -42.06 56.09 29.43
C SER A 17 -41.23 56.49 28.19
N VAL A 18 -41.17 55.71 27.09
CA VAL A 18 -42.27 55.50 26.12
C VAL A 18 -41.96 54.31 25.18
N LEU A 19 -42.98 53.45 25.03
CA LEU A 19 -43.45 52.55 23.96
C LEU A 19 -42.51 51.68 23.06
N VAL A 20 -43.03 50.46 22.89
CA VAL A 20 -42.55 49.20 22.31
C VAL A 20 -43.00 49.05 20.84
N PHE A 21 -42.17 48.51 19.93
CA PHE A 21 -42.34 47.20 19.25
C PHE A 21 -41.48 47.00 17.98
N ALA A 22 -40.76 45.87 18.01
CA ALA A 22 -40.47 44.87 16.96
C ALA A 22 -39.49 45.10 15.77
N ALA A 23 -38.50 44.20 15.76
CA ALA A 23 -38.09 43.29 14.68
C ALA A 23 -36.85 43.60 13.80
N THR A 24 -35.80 42.83 14.14
CA THR A 24 -34.76 42.14 13.32
C THR A 24 -33.81 42.93 12.41
N VAL A 25 -32.51 42.91 12.76
CA VAL A 25 -31.39 42.43 11.92
C VAL A 25 -30.26 41.92 12.87
N ALA A 26 -29.68 40.78 12.50
CA ALA A 26 -28.69 40.02 13.24
C ALA A 26 -27.30 40.70 13.32
N LEU A 27 -26.66 40.61 14.48
CA LEU A 27 -25.24 40.87 14.70
C LEU A 27 -24.59 39.59 15.24
N ALA A 28 -23.68 39.01 14.46
CA ALA A 28 -22.89 37.84 14.82
C ALA A 28 -21.95 38.14 16.01
N PRO A 29 -21.78 37.21 16.97
CA PRO A 29 -20.65 37.28 17.88
C PRO A 29 -19.40 36.74 17.18
N ARG A 30 -18.38 37.59 17.05
CA ARG A 30 -17.00 37.21 16.70
C ARG A 30 -16.48 36.21 17.73
N ALA A 31 -16.34 34.94 17.35
CA ALA A 31 -15.52 33.98 18.07
C ALA A 31 -14.10 34.03 17.49
N SER A 32 -13.15 34.52 18.29
CA SER A 32 -11.72 34.41 18.00
C SER A 32 -11.31 32.93 18.05
N HIS A 33 -11.07 32.32 16.89
CA HIS A 33 -10.38 31.03 16.81
C HIS A 33 -8.94 31.20 17.32
N ALA A 34 -8.61 30.55 18.44
CA ALA A 34 -7.22 30.44 18.88
C ALA A 34 -6.47 29.53 17.89
N GLN A 35 -5.63 30.10 17.03
CA GLN A 35 -4.71 29.33 16.19
C GLN A 35 -3.64 28.67 17.07
N GLY A 36 -3.55 27.33 17.02
CA GLY A 36 -2.57 26.55 17.76
C GLY A 36 -1.19 26.56 17.08
N GLN A 37 -0.12 26.45 17.86
CA GLN A 37 1.25 26.29 17.32
C GLN A 37 1.37 24.96 16.58
N CYS A 38 2.05 24.92 15.43
CA CYS A 38 2.34 23.67 14.73
C CYS A 38 3.04 22.64 15.63
N PRO A 39 2.62 21.36 15.57
CA PRO A 39 3.06 20.37 16.54
C PRO A 39 4.53 19.99 16.39
N THR A 40 5.03 19.42 17.48
CA THR A 40 6.27 18.64 17.51
C THR A 40 5.86 17.17 17.41
N ARG A 41 6.48 16.33 16.60
CA ARG A 41 6.14 14.90 16.50
C ARG A 41 7.40 14.06 16.64
N PHE A 42 7.24 12.80 17.06
CA PHE A 42 8.30 11.82 16.94
C PHE A 42 8.06 11.03 15.66
N GLN A 43 9.14 10.64 15.00
CA GLN A 43 9.09 9.74 13.86
C GLN A 43 9.90 8.50 14.19
N GLU A 44 9.36 7.32 13.93
CA GLU A 44 10.10 6.07 14.01
C GLU A 44 10.41 5.57 12.60
N GLN A 45 11.59 4.98 12.43
CA GLN A 45 12.18 4.72 11.11
C GLN A 45 11.33 3.82 10.19
N THR A 46 10.54 2.91 10.76
CA THR A 46 9.73 1.93 10.00
C THR A 46 8.24 2.22 10.00
N SER A 47 7.73 2.84 11.07
CA SER A 47 6.30 3.11 11.29
C SER A 47 5.89 4.56 10.99
N GLY A 48 6.86 5.44 10.71
CA GLY A 48 6.59 6.82 10.32
C GLY A 48 6.28 7.73 11.51
N LEU A 49 5.48 8.78 11.27
CA LEU A 49 5.12 9.76 12.29
C LEU A 49 4.26 9.12 13.38
N VAL A 50 4.69 9.31 14.63
CA VAL A 50 3.99 8.84 15.83
C VAL A 50 3.14 10.00 16.37
N THR A 51 1.84 9.75 16.49
CA THR A 51 0.87 10.70 17.05
C THR A 51 1.18 11.00 18.53
N ASP A 52 0.71 12.14 19.02
CA ASP A 52 0.84 12.44 20.45
C ASP A 52 0.11 11.38 21.28
N GLN A 53 0.77 10.95 22.36
CA GLN A 53 0.38 9.84 23.23
C GLN A 53 0.42 8.46 22.56
N GLY A 54 0.92 8.36 21.32
CA GLY A 54 1.11 7.11 20.59
C GLY A 54 2.09 6.15 21.26
N THR A 55 1.99 4.87 20.91
CA THR A 55 2.90 3.82 21.39
C THR A 55 3.55 3.10 20.22
N VAL A 56 4.87 2.94 20.28
CA VAL A 56 5.66 2.15 19.32
C VAL A 56 6.10 0.85 20.01
N CYS A 57 5.81 -0.30 19.40
CA CYS A 57 6.15 -1.63 19.95
C CYS A 57 7.21 -2.33 19.09
N GLN A 58 8.17 -3.00 19.74
CA GLN A 58 9.11 -3.91 19.08
C GLN A 58 9.32 -5.18 19.91
N THR A 59 9.67 -6.28 19.24
CA THR A 59 10.06 -7.52 19.92
C THR A 59 11.54 -7.48 20.27
N ALA A 60 11.88 -7.92 21.48
CA ALA A 60 13.21 -7.88 22.03
C ALA A 60 14.14 -8.89 21.37
N VAL A 61 15.28 -8.41 20.88
CA VAL A 61 16.42 -9.24 20.50
C VAL A 61 17.42 -9.19 21.65
N SER A 62 17.74 -10.36 22.23
CA SER A 62 18.64 -10.45 23.39
C SER A 62 18.20 -9.55 24.56
N LYS A 63 16.92 -9.62 24.93
CA LYS A 63 16.29 -8.92 26.08
C LYS A 63 16.18 -7.40 25.95
N LYS A 64 16.42 -6.83 24.77
CA LYS A 64 16.33 -5.38 24.50
C LYS A 64 15.71 -5.08 23.13
N CYS A 65 15.11 -3.91 23.00
CA CYS A 65 14.63 -3.34 21.75
C CYS A 65 15.35 -2.02 21.50
N VAL A 66 15.60 -1.70 20.24
CA VAL A 66 16.26 -0.46 19.83
C VAL A 66 15.35 0.23 18.83
N PHE A 67 14.72 1.31 19.30
CA PHE A 67 13.81 2.13 18.50
C PHE A 67 14.61 3.25 17.84
N GLU A 68 14.65 3.28 16.53
CA GLU A 68 15.32 4.36 15.79
C GLU A 68 14.36 5.54 15.67
N MET A 69 14.59 6.57 16.50
CA MET A 69 13.67 7.70 16.67
C MET A 69 14.27 9.01 16.15
N ALA A 70 13.46 9.80 15.45
CA ALA A 70 13.74 11.19 15.11
C ALA A 70 12.71 12.11 15.77
N LEU A 71 13.11 13.36 16.04
CA LEU A 71 12.24 14.42 16.56
C LEU A 71 11.99 15.43 15.46
N CYS A 72 10.72 15.74 15.20
CA CYS A 72 10.28 16.68 14.18
C CYS A 72 9.57 17.88 14.80
N VAL A 73 9.77 19.07 14.25
CA VAL A 73 9.22 20.34 14.77
C VAL A 73 8.58 21.15 13.66
N ASN A 74 7.57 21.95 14.02
CA ASN A 74 6.75 22.72 13.08
C ASN A 74 6.09 21.84 12.02
N GLU A 75 5.66 20.64 12.41
CA GLU A 75 4.97 19.70 11.52
C GLU A 75 3.72 20.34 10.93
N THR A 76 3.55 20.20 9.61
CA THR A 76 2.48 20.85 8.85
C THR A 76 1.15 20.15 9.12
N GLU A 77 0.23 20.83 9.78
CA GLU A 77 -1.16 20.40 9.97
C GLU A 77 -2.10 21.53 9.53
N SER A 78 -3.32 21.19 9.07
CA SER A 78 -4.31 22.18 8.68
C SER A 78 -4.62 23.09 9.87
N SER A 79 -4.53 24.41 9.69
CA SER A 79 -4.82 25.46 10.69
C SER A 79 -3.81 25.70 11.83
N CYS A 80 -2.54 25.28 11.70
CA CYS A 80 -1.50 25.62 12.68
C CYS A 80 -0.60 26.80 12.26
N THR A 81 -0.04 27.53 13.25
CA THR A 81 0.97 28.57 13.00
C THR A 81 2.37 28.05 13.35
N PRO A 82 3.31 28.00 12.38
CA PRO A 82 4.68 27.56 12.66
C PRO A 82 5.40 28.51 13.62
N GLN A 83 6.17 27.94 14.55
CA GLN A 83 6.93 28.74 15.50
C GLN A 83 8.30 29.10 14.94
N ASN A 84 8.75 30.34 15.17
CA ASN A 84 10.12 30.71 14.87
C ASN A 84 11.08 30.10 15.90
N LEU A 85 11.83 29.08 15.49
CA LEU A 85 12.78 28.32 16.31
C LEU A 85 14.24 28.70 15.97
N LYS A 86 14.55 30.00 15.97
CA LYS A 86 15.86 30.54 15.59
C LYS A 86 17.03 29.86 16.35
N HIS A 87 17.83 29.08 15.61
CA HIS A 87 19.03 28.37 16.07
C HIS A 87 18.81 27.49 17.32
N LYS A 88 17.66 26.81 17.42
CA LYS A 88 17.34 25.94 18.56
C LYS A 88 17.75 24.50 18.26
N ASN A 89 18.54 23.91 19.16
CA ASN A 89 18.71 22.46 19.21
C ASN A 89 17.73 21.89 20.24
N ILE A 90 16.77 21.10 19.78
CA ILE A 90 15.66 20.60 20.59
C ILE A 90 15.90 19.12 20.83
N HIS A 91 16.00 18.74 22.10
CA HIS A 91 16.28 17.36 22.50
C HIS A 91 15.02 16.68 23.00
N ALA A 92 14.89 15.39 22.70
CA ALA A 92 13.95 14.53 23.38
C ALA A 92 14.40 14.32 24.85
N SER A 93 13.42 14.20 25.74
CA SER A 93 13.63 14.03 27.18
C SER A 93 13.02 12.72 27.66
N SER A 94 13.82 11.90 28.34
CA SER A 94 13.38 10.73 29.12
C SER A 94 14.50 10.19 30.02
N LEU A 95 14.21 9.14 30.79
CA LEU A 95 15.18 8.36 31.56
C LEU A 95 15.75 7.15 30.79
N CYS A 96 15.47 7.03 29.50
CA CYS A 96 15.84 5.87 28.70
C CYS A 96 17.18 6.08 27.99
N ASN A 97 17.94 5.00 27.86
CA ASN A 97 19.25 5.04 27.25
C ASN A 97 19.15 5.38 25.76
N GLY A 98 19.92 6.37 25.32
CA GLY A 98 19.97 6.82 23.93
C GLY A 98 19.08 8.02 23.60
N VAL A 99 18.11 8.38 24.45
CA VAL A 99 17.16 9.47 24.16
C VAL A 99 17.82 10.84 24.04
N GLY A 100 18.91 11.10 24.79
CA GLY A 100 19.66 12.35 24.65
C GLY A 100 20.25 12.58 23.25
N LYS A 101 20.39 11.53 22.44
CA LYS A 101 20.86 11.60 21.05
C LYS A 101 19.75 11.97 20.07
N VAL A 102 18.48 11.77 20.43
CA VAL A 102 17.32 12.16 19.60
C VAL A 102 17.13 13.67 19.72
N HIS A 103 17.54 14.41 18.69
CA HIS A 103 17.47 15.86 18.67
C HIS A 103 17.27 16.42 17.26
N VAL A 104 16.81 17.66 17.18
CA VAL A 104 16.66 18.39 15.91
C VAL A 104 17.18 19.81 16.04
N LYS A 105 17.99 20.22 15.05
CA LYS A 105 18.46 21.61 14.90
C LYS A 105 17.48 22.35 14.00
N ALA A 106 16.69 23.24 14.60
CA ALA A 106 15.73 24.06 13.89
C ALA A 106 16.29 25.48 13.65
N ASN A 107 15.90 26.07 12.52
CA ASN A 107 16.19 27.47 12.22
C ASN A 107 15.01 28.10 11.48
N GLY A 108 14.41 29.14 12.07
CA GLY A 108 13.25 29.81 11.49
C GLY A 108 11.95 29.03 11.69
N THR A 109 11.03 29.13 10.74
CA THR A 109 9.65 28.63 10.82
C THR A 109 9.40 27.36 10.02
N SER A 110 10.43 26.81 9.36
CA SER A 110 10.30 25.61 8.54
C SER A 110 10.01 24.37 9.38
N SER A 111 9.30 23.40 8.80
CA SER A 111 9.22 22.04 9.33
C SER A 111 10.56 21.34 9.12
N VAL A 112 11.11 20.73 10.17
CA VAL A 112 12.40 20.03 10.13
C VAL A 112 12.37 18.84 11.08
N CYS A 113 12.92 17.70 10.63
CA CYS A 113 13.17 16.51 11.43
C CYS A 113 14.67 16.33 11.72
N GLY A 114 14.98 15.76 12.89
CA GLY A 114 16.33 15.32 13.25
C GLY A 114 16.73 14.01 12.57
N THR A 115 17.99 13.63 12.73
CA THR A 115 18.47 12.29 12.33
C THR A 115 17.94 11.23 13.28
N PHE A 116 17.69 10.02 12.77
CA PHE A 116 17.32 8.88 13.60
C PHE A 116 18.43 8.55 14.61
N ALA A 117 18.03 8.26 15.84
CA ALA A 117 18.91 7.78 16.89
C ALA A 117 18.24 6.68 17.72
N GLY A 118 19.00 5.61 17.94
CA GLY A 118 18.55 4.44 18.70
C GLY A 118 18.28 4.72 20.17
N VAL A 119 17.02 4.51 20.57
CA VAL A 119 16.55 4.50 21.95
C VAL A 119 16.42 3.06 22.41
N THR A 120 17.22 2.66 23.40
CA THR A 120 17.20 1.29 23.90
C THR A 120 16.23 1.12 25.06
N VAL A 121 15.29 0.19 24.92
CA VAL A 121 14.38 -0.24 25.98
C VAL A 121 14.68 -1.70 26.33
N ARG A 122 14.97 -1.97 27.60
CA ARG A 122 15.21 -3.34 28.07
C ARG A 122 13.92 -3.96 28.59
N THR A 123 13.71 -5.23 28.26
CA THR A 123 12.70 -6.07 28.90
C THR A 123 12.95 -6.19 30.41
N LYS A 124 11.89 -6.45 31.16
CA LYS A 124 11.92 -6.65 32.62
C LYS A 124 12.05 -8.15 32.96
N LYS A 125 12.37 -8.45 34.22
CA LYS A 125 12.49 -9.82 34.76
C LYS A 125 13.28 -10.78 33.83
N HIS A 126 14.50 -10.39 33.49
CA HIS A 126 15.42 -11.21 32.65
C HIS A 126 14.88 -11.63 31.27
N GLY A 127 14.01 -10.84 30.66
CA GLY A 127 13.45 -11.16 29.34
C GLY A 127 12.14 -11.93 29.38
N THR A 128 11.42 -11.89 30.50
CA THR A 128 10.10 -12.54 30.63
C THR A 128 8.94 -11.55 30.75
N LYS A 129 9.23 -10.23 30.87
CA LYS A 129 8.20 -9.18 30.94
C LYS A 129 8.55 -7.99 30.05
N ALA A 130 7.52 -7.32 29.54
CA ALA A 130 7.67 -6.13 28.72
C ALA A 130 8.45 -4.99 29.42
N GLY A 131 9.30 -4.32 28.65
CA GLY A 131 9.96 -3.06 29.02
C GLY A 131 9.22 -1.87 28.44
N SER A 132 9.13 -0.75 29.16
CA SER A 132 8.41 0.44 28.69
C SER A 132 9.23 1.71 28.95
N CYS A 133 9.24 2.64 27.99
CA CYS A 133 9.94 3.90 28.07
C CYS A 133 9.07 5.04 27.55
N LYS A 134 8.86 6.11 28.33
CA LYS A 134 8.13 7.30 27.88
C LYS A 134 9.11 8.39 27.47
N ILE A 135 9.00 8.88 26.24
CA ILE A 135 9.84 9.99 25.74
C ILE A 135 8.97 11.20 25.42
N SER A 136 9.56 12.39 25.52
CA SER A 136 8.84 13.64 25.25
C SER A 136 9.69 14.65 24.48
N GLY A 137 9.06 15.38 23.58
CA GLY A 137 9.67 16.43 22.77
C GLY A 137 8.90 17.73 22.98
N LYS A 138 9.61 18.85 23.16
CA LYS A 138 8.99 20.16 23.36
C LYS A 138 9.71 21.23 22.54
N ALA A 139 8.98 21.87 21.63
CA ALA A 139 9.44 23.02 20.85
C ALA A 139 8.49 24.20 21.08
N GLY A 140 8.94 25.24 21.80
CA GLY A 140 8.05 26.34 22.18
C GLY A 140 6.92 25.90 23.11
N LYS A 141 5.66 26.12 22.71
CA LYS A 141 4.45 25.67 23.42
C LYS A 141 3.97 24.29 22.97
N ALA A 142 4.37 23.82 21.78
CA ALA A 142 4.08 22.48 21.31
C ALA A 142 4.84 21.42 22.13
N LYS A 143 4.13 20.37 22.56
CA LYS A 143 4.67 19.26 23.34
C LYS A 143 4.04 17.97 22.88
N THR A 144 4.87 16.94 22.72
CA THR A 144 4.44 15.59 22.37
C THR A 144 5.10 14.58 23.31
N LYS A 145 4.36 13.55 23.66
CA LYS A 145 4.80 12.43 24.49
C LYS A 145 4.43 11.14 23.77
N ILE A 146 5.34 10.18 23.74
CA ILE A 146 5.05 8.84 23.20
C ILE A 146 5.59 7.77 24.14
N THR A 147 5.13 6.53 23.96
CA THR A 147 5.61 5.36 24.70
C THR A 147 6.32 4.38 23.77
N LEU A 148 7.48 3.89 24.16
CA LEU A 148 8.22 2.81 23.50
C LEU A 148 8.06 1.53 24.33
N LEU A 149 7.57 0.46 23.72
CA LEU A 149 7.23 -0.81 24.37
C LEU A 149 8.05 -1.97 23.80
N CYS A 150 8.79 -2.67 24.65
CA CYS A 150 9.68 -3.76 24.26
C CYS A 150 9.21 -5.11 24.82
N GLU A 151 8.76 -6.02 23.95
CA GLU A 151 8.15 -7.30 24.32
C GLU A 151 9.14 -8.49 24.22
N PRO A 152 9.09 -9.50 25.10
CA PRO A 152 10.07 -10.59 25.13
C PRO A 152 9.89 -11.74 24.10
N GLN A 153 8.73 -11.88 23.43
CA GLN A 153 8.45 -12.98 22.51
C GLN A 153 7.79 -12.49 21.21
N ALA A 154 8.21 -13.05 20.08
CA ALA A 154 7.61 -12.79 18.77
C ALA A 154 6.16 -13.27 18.76
N GLY A 155 5.23 -12.32 18.62
CA GLY A 155 3.77 -12.54 18.67
C GLY A 155 3.02 -11.58 19.60
N LEU A 156 3.69 -10.93 20.56
CA LEU A 156 3.06 -9.99 21.50
C LEU A 156 3.08 -8.51 21.04
N CYS A 157 3.90 -8.16 20.04
CA CYS A 157 3.76 -6.89 19.31
C CYS A 157 2.79 -6.99 18.11
N ALA A 158 1.94 -8.03 18.04
CA ALA A 158 0.60 -7.79 17.51
C ALA A 158 -0.05 -6.76 18.45
N THR A 159 -0.78 -5.79 17.91
CA THR A 159 -1.51 -4.76 18.66
C THR A 159 -2.41 -5.43 19.71
N THR A 160 -1.86 -5.75 20.87
CA THR A 160 -2.60 -5.98 22.09
C THR A 160 -2.93 -4.58 22.60
N THR A 161 -3.96 -3.99 21.99
CA THR A 161 -4.99 -3.38 22.81
C THR A 161 -5.23 -4.39 23.92
N THR A 162 -5.04 -3.99 25.17
CA THR A 162 -5.48 -4.82 26.28
C THR A 162 -6.96 -5.08 26.04
N SER A 163 -7.30 -6.24 25.48
CA SER A 163 -8.60 -6.82 25.67
C SER A 163 -8.61 -7.16 27.15
N THR A 164 -9.05 -6.21 27.96
CA THR A 164 -9.91 -6.63 29.05
C THR A 164 -10.97 -7.47 28.35
N THR A 165 -10.99 -8.78 28.61
CA THR A 165 -12.24 -9.53 28.59
C THR A 165 -13.13 -8.90 29.66
N SER A 166 -13.57 -7.68 29.37
CA SER A 166 -14.78 -7.15 29.92
C SER A 166 -15.86 -7.79 29.08
N THR A 167 -16.69 -8.59 29.70
CA THR A 167 -17.98 -9.04 29.16
C THR A 167 -18.96 -7.87 28.97
N THR A 168 -18.47 -6.64 28.84
CA THR A 168 -19.26 -5.45 28.55
C THR A 168 -18.97 -5.01 27.12
N ILE A 169 -19.98 -5.17 26.26
CA ILE A 169 -20.09 -4.50 24.96
C ILE A 169 -19.64 -3.03 25.13
N PRO A 170 -18.66 -2.51 24.36
CA PRO A 170 -18.34 -1.08 24.41
C PRO A 170 -19.63 -0.29 24.12
N PRO A 171 -19.90 0.82 24.81
CA PRO A 171 -21.11 1.60 24.57
C PRO A 171 -21.19 1.90 23.06
N PRO A 172 -22.36 1.71 22.44
CA PRO A 172 -22.51 1.87 21.01
C PRO A 172 -22.05 3.26 20.60
N CYS A 173 -21.25 3.32 19.54
CA CYS A 173 -20.84 4.59 18.97
C CYS A 173 -22.07 5.30 18.42
N THR A 174 -22.56 6.31 19.14
CA THR A 174 -23.64 7.16 18.64
C THR A 174 -23.03 8.23 17.75
N CYS A 175 -23.04 8.00 16.44
CA CYS A 175 -22.99 9.10 15.50
C CYS A 175 -24.27 9.92 15.71
N SER A 176 -24.12 11.13 16.23
CA SER A 176 -25.22 11.98 16.68
C SER A 176 -26.24 12.20 15.55
N GLY A 177 -27.35 11.45 15.57
CA GLY A 177 -28.41 11.60 14.57
C GLY A 177 -29.37 10.41 14.43
N SER A 178 -28.90 9.17 14.58
CA SER A 178 -29.70 8.01 14.15
C SER A 178 -30.30 7.12 15.23
N GLY A 179 -29.91 7.25 16.51
CA GLY A 179 -30.34 6.29 17.54
C GLY A 179 -29.90 4.83 17.26
N SER A 180 -29.12 4.60 16.21
CA SER A 180 -28.65 3.29 15.77
C SER A 180 -27.30 2.98 16.38
N SER A 181 -27.21 1.81 17.02
CA SER A 181 -25.99 1.30 17.65
C SER A 181 -25.12 0.59 16.62
N ALA A 182 -24.51 1.36 15.72
CA ALA A 182 -23.61 0.78 14.73
C ALA A 182 -22.34 0.22 15.37
N THR A 183 -21.87 -0.89 14.81
CA THR A 183 -20.69 -1.63 15.28
C THR A 183 -19.68 -1.88 14.17
N LYS A 184 -20.05 -1.68 12.90
CA LYS A 184 -19.20 -1.89 11.73
C LYS A 184 -19.25 -0.71 10.75
N LEU A 185 -18.14 -0.48 10.06
CA LEU A 185 -18.11 0.34 8.86
C LEU A 185 -17.83 -0.60 7.69
N ALA A 186 -18.77 -0.64 6.76
CA ALA A 186 -18.70 -1.41 5.54
C ALA A 186 -18.25 -0.52 4.38
N PHE A 187 -17.36 -1.04 3.55
CA PHE A 187 -17.06 -0.49 2.24
C PHE A 187 -17.26 -1.57 1.18
N THR A 188 -18.02 -1.26 0.13
CA THR A 188 -18.21 -2.16 -1.02
C THR A 188 -17.74 -1.47 -2.28
N THR A 189 -16.77 -2.06 -2.98
CA THR A 189 -16.27 -1.50 -4.25
C THR A 189 -17.37 -1.47 -5.30
N GLY A 190 -17.35 -0.43 -6.11
CA GLY A 190 -18.26 -0.20 -7.22
C GLY A 190 -17.48 0.18 -8.48
N ILE A 191 -18.22 0.34 -9.58
CA ILE A 191 -17.64 0.74 -10.85
C ILE A 191 -17.38 2.25 -10.82
N GLY A 192 -16.14 2.63 -11.11
CA GLY A 192 -15.74 4.02 -11.23
C GLY A 192 -16.05 4.64 -12.59
N SER A 193 -16.21 5.96 -12.61
CA SER A 193 -16.26 6.74 -13.85
C SER A 193 -15.55 8.08 -13.66
N GLY A 194 -15.05 8.65 -14.76
CA GLY A 194 -14.31 9.92 -14.72
C GLY A 194 -12.86 9.76 -14.24
N SER A 195 -12.30 10.84 -13.71
CA SER A 195 -10.89 10.95 -13.31
C SER A 195 -10.78 11.13 -11.80
N CYS A 196 -9.99 10.28 -11.16
CA CYS A 196 -9.69 10.34 -9.73
C CYS A 196 -8.28 10.88 -9.47
N GLY A 197 -7.45 11.03 -10.51
CA GLY A 197 -6.10 11.52 -10.32
C GLY A 197 -5.41 11.93 -11.60
N ALA A 198 -4.12 12.21 -11.49
CA ALA A 198 -3.26 12.47 -12.62
C ALA A 198 -1.79 12.14 -12.32
N ALA A 199 -1.06 11.70 -13.35
CA ALA A 199 0.40 11.77 -13.37
C ALA A 199 0.83 13.05 -14.10
N LEU A 200 1.64 13.86 -13.42
CA LEU A 200 2.07 15.19 -13.83
C LEU A 200 3.56 15.20 -14.15
N ASN A 201 3.99 16.05 -15.08
CA ASN A 201 5.40 16.35 -15.30
C ASN A 201 5.95 17.31 -14.22
N SER A 202 7.25 17.60 -14.27
CA SER A 202 7.92 18.49 -13.30
C SER A 202 7.44 19.95 -13.33
N ALA A 203 6.80 20.38 -14.43
CA ALA A 203 6.19 21.70 -14.56
C ALA A 203 4.73 21.74 -14.06
N GLY A 204 4.19 20.62 -13.56
CA GLY A 204 2.80 20.48 -13.12
C GLY A 204 1.80 20.21 -14.25
N GLY A 205 2.27 20.02 -15.50
CA GLY A 205 1.41 19.66 -16.63
C GLY A 205 0.98 18.20 -16.58
N THR A 206 -0.30 17.93 -16.83
CA THR A 206 -0.86 16.58 -16.86
C THR A 206 -0.31 15.76 -18.02
N LEU A 207 0.32 14.63 -17.73
CA LEU A 207 0.71 13.62 -18.71
C LEU A 207 -0.41 12.62 -18.93
N THR A 208 -1.10 12.21 -17.86
CA THR A 208 -2.31 11.39 -17.94
C THR A 208 -3.23 11.61 -16.76
N ASN A 209 -4.51 11.55 -17.06
CA ASN A 209 -5.55 11.37 -16.05
C ASN A 209 -5.55 9.92 -15.57
N LEU A 210 -5.79 9.72 -14.28
CA LEU A 210 -5.97 8.41 -13.66
C LEU A 210 -7.46 8.20 -13.48
N ALA A 211 -8.00 7.17 -14.12
CA ALA A 211 -9.42 6.86 -14.11
C ALA A 211 -9.88 6.41 -12.72
N CYS A 212 -11.09 6.83 -12.32
CA CYS A 212 -11.74 6.26 -11.15
C CYS A 212 -12.02 4.77 -11.35
N GLY A 213 -11.66 3.92 -10.39
CA GLY A 213 -11.77 2.46 -10.51
C GLY A 213 -10.62 1.81 -11.28
N GLY A 214 -9.58 2.59 -11.61
CA GLY A 214 -8.38 2.10 -12.28
C GLY A 214 -7.27 1.74 -11.30
N LEU A 215 -6.53 0.68 -11.62
CA LEU A 215 -5.23 0.36 -11.04
C LEU A 215 -4.14 0.64 -12.08
N TYR A 216 -3.14 1.41 -11.67
CA TYR A 216 -1.97 1.77 -12.45
C TYR A 216 -0.72 1.23 -11.75
N THR A 217 0.19 0.62 -12.49
CA THR A 217 1.44 0.06 -11.95
C THR A 217 2.61 0.30 -12.89
N GLY A 218 3.82 0.32 -12.33
CA GLY A 218 5.05 0.34 -13.09
C GLY A 218 5.60 1.74 -13.34
N GLY A 219 6.88 1.78 -13.73
CA GLY A 219 7.56 3.00 -14.14
C GLY A 219 7.11 3.53 -15.50
N GLY A 220 7.88 4.48 -16.05
CA GLY A 220 7.57 5.10 -17.35
C GLY A 220 7.71 4.17 -18.56
N GLY A 221 8.31 2.99 -18.38
CA GLY A 221 8.51 1.95 -19.38
C GLY A 221 7.43 0.87 -19.40
N ASN A 222 6.43 0.91 -18.51
CA ASN A 222 5.36 -0.09 -18.48
C ASN A 222 4.73 -0.27 -19.88
N SER A 223 4.58 -1.53 -20.27
CA SER A 223 4.10 -1.94 -21.59
C SER A 223 2.75 -2.65 -21.55
N VAL A 224 2.29 -3.08 -20.37
CA VAL A 224 0.97 -3.69 -20.21
C VAL A 224 -0.09 -2.58 -20.25
N PRO A 225 -1.19 -2.72 -21.01
CA PRO A 225 -2.21 -1.68 -21.11
C PRO A 225 -2.82 -1.29 -19.75
N LEU A 226 -2.91 0.02 -19.49
CA LEU A 226 -3.44 0.59 -18.26
C LEU A 226 -4.66 1.48 -18.57
N PRO A 227 -5.59 1.66 -17.61
CA PRO A 227 -5.62 1.04 -16.28
C PRO A 227 -6.06 -0.43 -16.30
N TYR A 228 -5.65 -1.20 -15.29
CA TYR A 228 -6.31 -2.46 -14.96
C TYR A 228 -7.64 -2.18 -14.28
N ALA A 229 -8.69 -2.91 -14.68
CA ALA A 229 -10.00 -2.79 -14.08
C ALA A 229 -10.00 -3.40 -12.68
N VAL A 230 -10.28 -2.59 -11.66
CA VAL A 230 -10.44 -3.07 -10.30
C VAL A 230 -11.78 -3.81 -10.17
N PRO A 231 -11.82 -5.03 -9.59
CA PRO A 231 -13.06 -5.74 -9.34
C PRO A 231 -14.04 -4.95 -8.46
N ASP A 232 -15.30 -4.86 -8.88
CA ASP A 232 -16.39 -4.33 -8.07
C ASP A 232 -16.97 -5.40 -7.13
N MET A 233 -17.92 -5.02 -6.28
CA MET A 233 -18.60 -5.87 -5.28
C MET A 233 -17.70 -6.46 -4.19
N GLY A 234 -16.41 -6.11 -4.15
CA GLY A 234 -15.51 -6.43 -3.05
C GLY A 234 -15.99 -5.76 -1.77
N SER A 235 -16.32 -6.54 -0.74
CA SER A 235 -16.77 -6.04 0.55
C SER A 235 -15.62 -6.02 1.55
N SER A 236 -15.51 -4.98 2.37
CA SER A 236 -14.55 -4.87 3.46
C SER A 236 -15.25 -4.30 4.68
N LEU A 237 -15.36 -5.12 5.73
CA LEU A 237 -15.97 -4.76 7.00
C LEU A 237 -14.88 -4.44 8.02
N THR A 238 -14.94 -3.27 8.63
CA THR A 238 -14.10 -2.88 9.77
C THR A 238 -14.94 -2.71 11.02
N ARG A 239 -14.36 -3.01 12.18
CA ARG A 239 -14.99 -2.84 13.49
C ARG A 239 -14.90 -1.38 13.92
N LEU A 240 -15.97 -0.85 14.51
CA LEU A 240 -15.88 0.37 15.32
C LEU A 240 -15.26 0.01 16.67
N ALA A 241 -13.94 0.23 16.79
CA ALA A 241 -13.18 -0.13 17.98
C ALA A 241 -13.39 0.86 19.13
N ALA A 242 -13.51 2.15 18.81
CA ALA A 242 -13.76 3.23 19.75
C ALA A 242 -14.26 4.47 19.00
N CYS A 243 -14.92 5.39 19.71
CA CYS A 243 -15.38 6.66 19.12
C CYS A 243 -15.15 7.83 20.07
N ASN A 244 -14.82 8.99 19.52
CA ASN A 244 -14.68 10.25 20.24
C ASN A 244 -15.43 11.35 19.47
N GLY A 245 -16.64 11.66 19.91
CA GLY A 245 -17.55 12.48 19.12
C GLY A 245 -17.92 11.78 17.81
N MET A 246 -17.76 12.46 16.67
CA MET A 246 -18.03 11.94 15.32
C MET A 246 -16.86 11.14 14.73
N THR A 247 -15.70 11.15 15.39
CA THR A 247 -14.53 10.40 14.93
C THR A 247 -14.58 8.97 15.43
N LEU A 248 -14.54 8.03 14.49
CA LEU A 248 -14.53 6.60 14.67
C LEU A 248 -13.09 6.08 14.56
N THR A 249 -12.71 5.20 15.48
CA THR A 249 -11.49 4.39 15.39
C THR A 249 -11.87 3.04 14.80
N LEU A 250 -11.24 2.68 13.69
CA LEU A 250 -11.50 1.44 12.96
C LEU A 250 -10.47 0.38 13.34
N GLY A 251 -10.96 -0.84 13.54
CA GLY A 251 -10.16 -2.04 13.77
C GLY A 251 -10.58 -3.19 12.85
N PRO A 252 -9.86 -4.31 12.92
CA PRO A 252 -10.13 -5.44 12.04
C PRO A 252 -11.39 -6.21 12.49
N LEU A 253 -12.04 -6.84 11.53
CA LEU A 253 -12.97 -7.96 11.77
C LEU A 253 -12.34 -9.25 11.26
N THR A 254 -12.49 -10.35 11.99
CA THR A 254 -12.04 -11.68 11.58
C THR A 254 -13.07 -12.35 10.68
N SER A 255 -12.69 -13.44 9.99
CA SER A 255 -13.64 -14.24 9.22
C SER A 255 -14.75 -14.85 10.07
N THR A 256 -14.48 -15.11 11.36
CA THR A 256 -15.48 -15.57 12.32
C THR A 256 -16.47 -14.45 12.68
N ASP A 257 -16.00 -13.21 12.83
CA ASP A 257 -16.88 -12.07 13.16
C ASP A 257 -17.86 -11.73 12.03
N THR A 258 -17.46 -11.96 10.78
CA THR A 258 -18.27 -11.65 9.58
C THR A 258 -18.97 -12.87 8.98
N GLY A 259 -18.60 -14.07 9.41
CA GLY A 259 -19.05 -15.33 8.82
C GLY A 259 -18.40 -15.69 7.48
N SER A 260 -17.43 -14.91 7.00
CA SER A 260 -16.76 -15.14 5.72
C SER A 260 -15.34 -14.56 5.68
N ASN A 261 -14.40 -15.25 5.03
CA ASN A 261 -13.07 -14.71 4.78
C ASN A 261 -13.01 -13.68 3.63
N ARG A 262 -14.13 -13.41 2.95
CA ARG A 262 -14.20 -12.54 1.76
C ARG A 262 -14.61 -11.09 2.04
N ASN A 263 -15.06 -10.81 3.26
CA ASN A 263 -15.55 -9.49 3.66
C ASN A 263 -14.92 -8.98 4.96
N CYS A 264 -13.97 -9.73 5.52
CA CYS A 264 -13.27 -9.38 6.75
C CYS A 264 -11.98 -8.60 6.45
N THR A 265 -11.37 -8.03 7.49
CA THR A 265 -10.22 -7.10 7.37
C THR A 265 -9.08 -7.43 8.34
N SER A 266 -9.09 -8.63 8.91
CA SER A 266 -7.96 -9.21 9.65
C SER A 266 -6.93 -9.81 8.69
N ALA A 267 -5.70 -9.98 9.16
CA ALA A 267 -4.69 -10.73 8.43
C ALA A 267 -5.21 -12.11 7.99
N GLY A 268 -5.00 -12.48 6.73
CA GLY A 268 -5.51 -13.70 6.11
C GLY A 268 -6.88 -13.59 5.44
N CYS A 269 -7.59 -12.46 5.57
CA CYS A 269 -8.83 -12.20 4.83
C CYS A 269 -8.53 -11.91 3.35
N LEU A 270 -9.44 -12.29 2.44
CA LEU A 270 -9.35 -11.95 1.02
C LEU A 270 -9.82 -10.51 0.80
N PHE A 271 -9.16 -9.80 -0.10
CA PHE A 271 -9.51 -8.43 -0.49
C PHE A 271 -10.06 -8.41 -1.91
N GLY A 272 -11.40 -8.35 -2.02
CA GLY A 272 -12.11 -8.35 -3.29
C GLY A 272 -11.97 -9.65 -4.09
N PRO A 273 -12.64 -9.76 -5.25
CA PRO A 273 -12.45 -10.84 -6.23
C PRO A 273 -11.01 -10.93 -6.80
N PRO A 274 -10.62 -12.06 -7.40
CA PRO A 274 -9.39 -12.15 -8.19
C PRO A 274 -9.31 -11.05 -9.26
N LEU A 275 -8.15 -10.40 -9.38
CA LEU A 275 -7.91 -9.30 -10.31
C LEU A 275 -7.21 -9.82 -11.59
N PRO A 276 -7.85 -9.76 -12.76
CA PRO A 276 -7.19 -10.06 -14.05
C PRO A 276 -6.31 -8.90 -14.52
N ILE A 277 -5.07 -9.21 -14.93
CA ILE A 277 -4.16 -8.28 -15.61
C ILE A 277 -3.88 -8.81 -17.02
N PRO A 278 -4.74 -8.48 -18.01
CA PRO A 278 -4.57 -8.94 -19.39
C PRO A 278 -3.46 -8.17 -20.10
N ASN A 279 -2.56 -8.89 -20.79
CA ASN A 279 -1.55 -8.31 -21.65
C ASN A 279 -1.81 -8.68 -23.13
N PRO A 280 -2.58 -7.89 -23.90
CA PRO A 280 -2.87 -8.19 -25.31
C PRO A 280 -1.65 -8.11 -26.21
N SER A 281 -0.60 -7.39 -25.83
CA SER A 281 0.66 -7.36 -26.57
C SER A 281 1.44 -8.67 -26.45
N SER A 282 1.20 -9.44 -25.38
CA SER A 282 1.77 -10.76 -25.16
C SER A 282 0.87 -11.58 -24.22
N PRO A 283 -0.21 -12.20 -24.75
CA PRO A 283 -1.21 -12.90 -23.93
C PRO A 283 -0.62 -13.92 -22.93
N PRO A 284 0.45 -14.69 -23.26
CA PRO A 284 1.08 -15.62 -22.31
C PRO A 284 1.69 -14.96 -21.06
N THR A 285 1.86 -13.63 -21.05
CA THR A 285 2.43 -12.88 -19.93
C THR A 285 1.38 -12.24 -19.03
N SER A 286 0.10 -12.54 -19.27
CA SER A 286 -1.01 -12.04 -18.46
C SER A 286 -1.01 -12.68 -17.07
N VAL A 287 -1.35 -11.89 -16.05
CA VAL A 287 -1.26 -12.31 -14.64
C VAL A 287 -2.62 -12.24 -13.94
N CYS A 288 -2.99 -13.30 -13.22
CA CYS A 288 -4.10 -13.26 -12.27
C CYS A 288 -3.57 -12.93 -10.88
N VAL A 289 -4.21 -12.00 -10.17
CA VAL A 289 -3.77 -11.53 -8.85
C VAL A 289 -4.80 -11.88 -7.78
N ILE A 290 -4.33 -12.54 -6.72
CA ILE A 290 -5.11 -12.81 -5.51
C ILE A 290 -4.60 -11.91 -4.39
N ASN A 291 -5.48 -11.04 -3.91
CA ASN A 291 -5.15 -10.12 -2.81
C ASN A 291 -5.64 -10.69 -1.48
N THR A 292 -4.72 -10.79 -0.51
CA THR A 292 -5.00 -11.20 0.86
C THR A 292 -4.50 -10.13 1.82
N VAL A 293 -5.25 -9.81 2.87
CA VAL A 293 -4.85 -8.87 3.92
C VAL A 293 -3.62 -9.42 4.63
N ALA A 294 -2.50 -8.70 4.53
CA ALA A 294 -1.22 -9.06 5.14
C ALA A 294 -1.17 -8.70 6.63
N GLN A 295 -1.83 -7.60 7.01
CA GLN A 295 -1.87 -7.10 8.38
C GLN A 295 -3.27 -6.58 8.70
N ASN A 296 -3.64 -6.68 9.98
CA ASN A 296 -4.94 -6.22 10.47
C ASN A 296 -5.20 -4.76 10.09
N ALA A 297 -6.40 -4.49 9.57
CA ALA A 297 -6.82 -3.15 9.26
C ALA A 297 -6.81 -2.26 10.49
N ILE A 298 -6.32 -1.03 10.29
CA ILE A 298 -6.34 0.04 11.28
C ILE A 298 -6.73 1.33 10.57
N GLY A 299 -7.47 2.19 11.24
CA GLY A 299 -7.83 3.46 10.60
C GLY A 299 -8.74 4.33 11.44
N THR A 300 -9.22 5.38 10.79
CA THR A 300 -10.19 6.32 11.35
C THR A 300 -11.23 6.67 10.30
N ALA A 301 -12.45 6.97 10.75
CA ALA A 301 -13.47 7.59 9.92
C ALA A 301 -14.17 8.72 10.68
N ASP A 302 -14.84 9.61 9.97
CA ASP A 302 -15.71 10.65 10.54
C ASP A 302 -17.10 10.45 9.98
N CYS A 303 -18.10 10.22 10.85
CA CYS A 303 -19.43 9.91 10.37
C CYS A 303 -20.25 11.11 9.88
N SER A 304 -19.85 12.34 10.20
CA SER A 304 -20.57 13.54 9.72
C SER A 304 -20.13 13.97 8.32
N THR A 305 -18.87 13.69 7.98
CA THR A 305 -18.28 14.03 6.68
C THR A 305 -18.12 12.83 5.78
N GLY A 306 -18.08 11.62 6.34
CA GLY A 306 -17.80 10.40 5.61
C GLY A 306 -16.35 10.29 5.19
N ALA A 307 -15.47 11.11 5.78
CA ALA A 307 -14.04 11.03 5.56
C ALA A 307 -13.47 9.78 6.22
N SER A 308 -12.59 9.05 5.54
CA SER A 308 -11.94 7.89 6.13
C SER A 308 -10.49 7.73 5.66
N ALA A 309 -9.68 7.13 6.53
CA ALA A 309 -8.30 6.76 6.29
C ALA A 309 -8.03 5.39 6.91
N ILE A 310 -7.66 4.41 6.09
CA ILE A 310 -7.54 3.00 6.47
C ILE A 310 -6.22 2.44 5.93
N GLY A 311 -5.35 1.99 6.83
CA GLY A 311 -4.22 1.14 6.49
C GLY A 311 -4.69 -0.30 6.33
N LEU A 312 -4.47 -0.87 5.14
CA LEU A 312 -4.84 -2.25 4.83
C LEU A 312 -3.73 -2.93 4.00
N PRO A 313 -2.55 -3.22 4.58
CA PRO A 313 -1.48 -3.88 3.85
C PRO A 313 -1.95 -5.21 3.27
N LEU A 314 -1.64 -5.47 2.01
CA LEU A 314 -2.01 -6.66 1.26
C LEU A 314 -0.77 -7.47 0.89
N THR A 315 -0.98 -8.77 0.75
CA THR A 315 -0.13 -9.70 0.02
C THR A 315 -0.85 -10.01 -1.29
N SER A 316 -0.27 -9.61 -2.40
CA SER A 316 -0.74 -9.89 -3.76
C SER A 316 0.01 -11.10 -4.30
N THR A 317 -0.64 -12.25 -4.35
CA THR A 317 -0.08 -13.45 -4.99
C THR A 317 -0.35 -13.40 -6.48
N LEU A 318 0.71 -13.59 -7.28
CA LEU A 318 0.66 -13.50 -8.72
C LEU A 318 0.65 -14.90 -9.36
N TYR A 319 -0.21 -15.09 -10.35
CA TYR A 319 -0.34 -16.31 -11.13
C TYR A 319 -0.14 -15.98 -12.62
N LEU A 320 0.89 -16.54 -13.25
CA LEU A 320 1.20 -16.33 -14.67
C LEU A 320 0.40 -17.33 -15.53
N ASP A 321 -0.90 -17.09 -15.65
CA ASP A 321 -1.84 -18.01 -16.29
C ASP A 321 -1.95 -17.81 -17.81
N GLY A 322 -1.62 -16.62 -18.32
CA GLY A 322 -1.79 -16.29 -19.72
C GLY A 322 -3.26 -16.13 -20.12
N ASP A 323 -3.65 -16.61 -21.30
CA ASP A 323 -5.05 -16.67 -21.74
C ASP A 323 -5.59 -18.09 -21.58
N LEU A 324 -6.44 -18.32 -20.59
CA LEU A 324 -7.01 -19.63 -20.29
C LEU A 324 -8.03 -20.08 -21.34
N PHE A 325 -8.63 -19.14 -22.09
CA PHE A 325 -9.68 -19.43 -23.08
C PHE A 325 -9.51 -18.57 -24.34
N PRO A 326 -8.58 -18.90 -25.25
CA PRO A 326 -8.29 -18.11 -26.44
C PRO A 326 -9.45 -17.95 -27.44
N ASN A 327 -10.48 -18.80 -27.35
CA ASN A 327 -11.68 -18.72 -28.18
C ASN A 327 -12.80 -17.90 -27.53
N ALA A 328 -12.65 -17.52 -26.26
CA ALA A 328 -13.58 -16.63 -25.57
C ALA A 328 -13.23 -15.17 -25.90
N PRO A 329 -14.19 -14.24 -25.81
CA PRO A 329 -13.89 -12.82 -25.96
C PRO A 329 -12.92 -12.32 -24.88
N GLY A 330 -12.02 -11.41 -25.27
CA GLY A 330 -11.01 -10.87 -24.36
C GLY A 330 -9.95 -11.91 -23.96
N ILE A 331 -9.14 -11.57 -22.97
CA ILE A 331 -8.10 -12.46 -22.44
C ILE A 331 -8.57 -12.95 -21.07
N GLN A 332 -8.77 -14.26 -20.94
CA GLN A 332 -9.29 -14.88 -19.72
C GLN A 332 -8.13 -15.26 -18.80
N VAL A 333 -7.65 -14.28 -18.03
CA VAL A 333 -6.43 -14.44 -17.21
C VAL A 333 -6.69 -15.14 -15.89
N CYS A 334 -7.74 -14.73 -15.19
CA CYS A 334 -8.21 -15.41 -13.99
C CYS A 334 -9.30 -16.40 -14.37
N PRO A 335 -9.46 -17.53 -13.65
CA PRO A 335 -10.66 -18.32 -13.77
C PRO A 335 -11.91 -17.50 -13.48
N VAL A 336 -12.89 -17.60 -14.36
CA VAL A 336 -14.15 -16.85 -14.30
C VAL A 336 -15.28 -17.73 -13.84
N CYS A 337 -16.33 -17.12 -13.30
CA CYS A 337 -17.55 -17.80 -12.89
C CYS A 337 -18.71 -17.33 -13.73
N THR A 338 -19.00 -18.06 -14.79
CA THR A 338 -19.99 -17.67 -15.79
C THR A 338 -20.72 -18.88 -16.33
N LYS A 339 -21.74 -18.63 -17.15
CA LYS A 339 -22.38 -19.69 -17.92
C LYS A 339 -21.44 -20.18 -19.02
N ALA A 340 -21.79 -21.30 -19.63
CA ALA A 340 -21.05 -21.86 -20.75
C ALA A 340 -21.83 -21.64 -22.06
N CYS A 341 -21.09 -21.43 -23.15
CA CYS A 341 -21.69 -21.49 -24.47
C CYS A 341 -22.06 -22.93 -24.82
N ASN A 342 -23.29 -23.13 -25.29
CA ASN A 342 -23.77 -24.47 -25.67
C ASN A 342 -23.29 -24.95 -27.05
N THR A 343 -22.89 -24.02 -27.92
CA THR A 343 -22.48 -24.21 -29.31
C THR A 343 -21.65 -23.00 -29.75
N GLY A 344 -21.25 -22.98 -31.03
CA GLY A 344 -20.45 -21.91 -31.60
C GLY A 344 -18.95 -22.14 -31.41
N ALA A 345 -18.14 -21.14 -31.74
CA ALA A 345 -16.69 -21.30 -31.71
C ALA A 345 -16.10 -21.28 -30.29
N ASN A 346 -16.82 -20.66 -29.35
CA ASN A 346 -16.52 -20.68 -27.92
C ASN A 346 -17.29 -21.80 -27.20
N ASN A 347 -17.66 -22.90 -27.90
CA ASN A 347 -18.43 -24.00 -27.30
C ASN A 347 -17.76 -24.54 -26.03
N GLY A 348 -18.51 -24.58 -24.92
CA GLY A 348 -18.02 -24.97 -23.60
C GLY A 348 -17.18 -23.92 -22.87
N GLY A 349 -16.84 -22.80 -23.50
CA GLY A 349 -16.09 -21.71 -22.88
C GLY A 349 -16.98 -20.69 -22.14
N PRO A 350 -16.36 -19.75 -21.41
CA PRO A 350 -17.06 -18.77 -20.59
C PRO A 350 -17.82 -17.76 -21.44
N CYS A 351 -18.99 -17.32 -20.96
CA CYS A 351 -19.80 -16.29 -21.59
C CYS A 351 -20.60 -15.44 -20.59
N ASN A 352 -20.76 -14.16 -20.88
CA ASN A 352 -21.63 -13.24 -20.17
C ASN A 352 -22.95 -12.98 -20.93
N GLY A 353 -22.97 -13.23 -22.24
CA GLY A 353 -24.19 -13.22 -23.06
C GLY A 353 -24.03 -14.01 -24.36
N ASP A 354 -25.12 -14.17 -25.10
CA ASP A 354 -25.16 -14.98 -26.34
C ASP A 354 -24.16 -14.50 -27.40
N ALA A 355 -23.84 -13.20 -27.40
CA ALA A 355 -22.84 -12.61 -28.30
C ALA A 355 -21.44 -13.24 -28.13
N ASP A 356 -21.09 -13.71 -26.93
CA ASP A 356 -19.79 -14.31 -26.62
C ASP A 356 -19.66 -15.73 -27.19
N CYS A 357 -20.78 -16.35 -27.59
CA CYS A 357 -20.82 -17.71 -28.12
C CYS A 357 -20.64 -17.77 -29.64
N ALA A 358 -20.89 -16.66 -30.33
CA ALA A 358 -20.71 -16.55 -31.78
C ALA A 358 -19.26 -16.16 -32.17
N ASN A 359 -18.43 -15.75 -31.22
CA ASN A 359 -17.30 -14.85 -31.46
C ASN A 359 -15.93 -15.54 -31.69
N ALA A 360 -15.83 -16.45 -32.67
CA ALA A 360 -14.56 -16.58 -33.37
C ALA A 360 -14.74 -16.10 -34.81
N GLY A 361 -13.88 -15.19 -35.26
CA GLY A 361 -13.76 -14.93 -36.69
C GLY A 361 -13.38 -16.22 -37.40
N CYS A 362 -14.01 -16.55 -38.52
CA CYS A 362 -13.60 -17.66 -39.39
C CYS A 362 -12.26 -17.31 -40.07
N THR A 363 -11.13 -17.30 -39.33
CA THR A 363 -9.81 -17.00 -39.88
C THR A 363 -9.02 -18.27 -40.19
N GLY A 364 -9.09 -18.73 -41.45
CA GLY A 364 -7.99 -19.42 -42.13
C GLY A 364 -7.88 -20.96 -42.08
N ALA A 365 -8.09 -21.56 -43.26
CA ALA A 365 -7.55 -22.83 -43.80
C ALA A 365 -7.59 -24.11 -42.94
N GLY A 366 -8.56 -24.99 -43.24
CA GLY A 366 -8.27 -26.44 -43.25
C GLY A 366 -9.30 -27.38 -42.64
N VAL A 367 -10.32 -26.90 -41.91
CA VAL A 367 -11.38 -27.77 -41.40
C VAL A 367 -12.74 -27.11 -41.68
N PRO A 368 -13.68 -27.80 -42.36
CA PRO A 368 -15.03 -27.28 -42.52
C PRO A 368 -15.71 -27.26 -41.15
N MET A 369 -15.74 -26.09 -40.50
CA MET A 369 -16.58 -25.86 -39.33
C MET A 369 -18.02 -25.67 -39.82
N PRO A 370 -19.02 -26.43 -39.34
CA PRO A 370 -20.39 -26.41 -39.85
C PRO A 370 -21.11 -25.05 -39.82
N CYS A 371 -20.57 -24.05 -39.10
CA CYS A 371 -21.19 -22.74 -38.91
C CYS A 371 -20.70 -21.63 -39.85
N CYS A 372 -19.62 -21.81 -40.62
CA CYS A 372 -19.12 -20.77 -41.51
C CYS A 372 -19.79 -20.88 -42.89
N THR A 373 -20.70 -19.95 -43.22
CA THR A 373 -21.22 -19.80 -44.59
C THR A 373 -20.26 -18.95 -45.42
N GLY A 374 -19.30 -19.57 -46.11
CA GLY A 374 -18.41 -18.89 -47.06
C GLY A 374 -16.94 -19.30 -46.96
N PHE A 375 -16.23 -19.27 -48.09
CA PHE A 375 -14.78 -19.48 -48.14
C PHE A 375 -14.08 -18.21 -47.66
N GLN A 376 -13.41 -18.27 -46.50
CA GLN A 376 -12.57 -17.20 -45.91
C GLN A 376 -13.28 -15.88 -45.53
N THR A 377 -14.59 -15.73 -45.73
CA THR A 377 -15.41 -14.66 -45.16
C THR A 377 -16.78 -15.20 -44.74
N GLY A 378 -17.10 -15.13 -43.45
CA GLY A 378 -18.40 -15.55 -42.93
C GLY A 378 -18.51 -15.28 -41.43
N THR A 379 -19.71 -14.92 -40.97
CA THR A 379 -20.08 -14.91 -39.55
C THR A 379 -20.69 -16.27 -39.21
N CYS A 380 -20.29 -16.88 -38.08
CA CYS A 380 -21.01 -18.06 -37.59
C CYS A 380 -22.43 -17.62 -37.19
N THR A 381 -23.40 -17.98 -38.02
CA THR A 381 -24.82 -17.63 -37.84
C THR A 381 -25.58 -18.64 -37.01
N ALA A 382 -24.94 -19.72 -36.53
CA ALA A 382 -25.54 -20.56 -35.50
C ALA A 382 -25.57 -19.74 -34.20
N PRO A 383 -26.75 -19.35 -33.68
CA PRO A 383 -26.84 -18.57 -32.47
C PRO A 383 -26.45 -19.49 -31.30
N GLY A 384 -25.19 -19.44 -30.89
CA GLY A 384 -24.77 -20.01 -29.62
C GLY A 384 -25.46 -19.25 -28.50
N SER A 385 -26.05 -19.98 -27.56
CA SER A 385 -26.68 -19.38 -26.39
C SER A 385 -25.79 -19.53 -25.17
N CYS A 386 -25.68 -18.46 -24.39
CA CYS A 386 -25.04 -18.43 -23.11
C CYS A 386 -26.03 -18.90 -22.03
N ALA A 387 -26.08 -20.22 -21.85
CA ALA A 387 -27.14 -20.89 -21.11
C ALA A 387 -26.57 -21.78 -19.99
N GLY A 388 -27.45 -22.20 -19.08
CA GLY A 388 -27.09 -23.03 -17.93
C GLY A 388 -26.82 -22.23 -16.65
N ALA A 389 -26.34 -22.96 -15.64
CA ALA A 389 -25.91 -22.40 -14.36
C ALA A 389 -24.46 -21.87 -14.47
N ASN A 390 -24.09 -20.97 -13.56
CA ASN A 390 -22.71 -20.51 -13.47
C ASN A 390 -21.81 -21.66 -13.03
N ALA A 391 -20.71 -21.83 -13.75
CA ALA A 391 -19.66 -22.78 -13.44
C ALA A 391 -18.30 -22.09 -13.55
N CYS A 392 -17.31 -22.65 -12.84
CA CYS A 392 -15.94 -22.18 -12.97
C CYS A 392 -15.38 -22.56 -14.33
N HIS A 393 -14.77 -21.59 -15.01
CA HIS A 393 -14.00 -21.80 -16.23
C HIS A 393 -12.53 -21.55 -15.91
N GLY A 394 -11.75 -22.62 -15.94
CA GLY A 394 -10.33 -22.61 -15.58
C GLY A 394 -10.08 -22.98 -14.11
N GLY A 395 -8.81 -23.19 -13.78
CA GLY A 395 -8.37 -23.54 -12.43
C GLY A 395 -8.78 -24.95 -11.97
N PRO A 396 -8.44 -25.32 -10.72
CA PRO A 396 -8.74 -26.64 -10.15
C PRO A 396 -10.23 -26.97 -10.04
N ASN A 397 -11.10 -25.96 -9.97
CA ASN A 397 -12.55 -26.13 -9.83
C ASN A 397 -13.29 -26.07 -11.17
N ASN A 398 -12.60 -26.20 -12.31
CA ASN A 398 -13.22 -26.12 -13.63
C ASN A 398 -14.47 -27.04 -13.76
N GLY A 399 -15.59 -26.46 -14.18
CA GLY A 399 -16.90 -27.13 -14.32
C GLY A 399 -17.74 -27.21 -13.02
N MET A 400 -17.19 -26.84 -11.86
CA MET A 400 -17.92 -26.82 -10.59
C MET A 400 -18.81 -25.58 -10.47
N PRO A 401 -19.95 -25.66 -9.76
CA PRO A 401 -20.83 -24.51 -9.54
C PRO A 401 -20.12 -23.42 -8.75
N CYS A 402 -20.44 -22.16 -9.06
CA CYS A 402 -19.82 -21.00 -8.44
C CYS A 402 -20.79 -19.82 -8.36
N THR A 403 -20.45 -18.84 -7.52
CA THR A 403 -21.14 -17.55 -7.45
C THR A 403 -20.21 -16.43 -7.92
N PRO A 404 -20.60 -15.63 -8.93
CA PRO A 404 -19.84 -14.45 -9.34
C PRO A 404 -19.62 -13.51 -8.17
N ALA A 405 -18.39 -13.02 -7.98
CA ALA A 405 -18.06 -12.07 -6.92
C ALA A 405 -17.83 -10.64 -7.43
N ALA A 406 -17.95 -10.43 -8.75
CA ALA A 406 -17.86 -9.15 -9.44
C ALA A 406 -18.97 -9.07 -10.51
N SER A 407 -19.22 -7.87 -11.01
CA SER A 407 -20.00 -7.66 -12.23
C SER A 407 -19.15 -8.01 -13.48
N PRO A 408 -19.78 -8.25 -14.64
CA PRO A 408 -19.07 -8.41 -15.92
C PRO A 408 -18.55 -7.05 -16.43
N ILE A 409 -17.64 -6.41 -15.67
CA ILE A 409 -17.10 -5.07 -15.96
C ILE A 409 -16.21 -5.03 -17.21
N SER A 410 -15.64 -6.18 -17.58
CA SER A 410 -14.94 -6.39 -18.84
C SER A 410 -15.06 -7.86 -19.23
N GLN A 411 -14.49 -8.22 -20.38
CA GLN A 411 -14.52 -9.60 -20.85
C GLN A 411 -13.76 -10.57 -19.93
N SER A 412 -12.79 -10.11 -19.13
CA SER A 412 -12.05 -10.94 -18.17
C SER A 412 -12.79 -11.20 -16.85
N PHE A 413 -14.05 -10.77 -16.75
CA PHE A 413 -14.91 -10.84 -15.57
C PHE A 413 -16.22 -11.56 -15.91
N PRO A 414 -16.97 -12.03 -14.90
CA PRO A 414 -16.72 -11.97 -13.46
C PRO A 414 -15.81 -13.08 -12.91
N THR A 415 -14.93 -12.69 -11.99
CA THR A 415 -14.07 -13.60 -11.22
C THR A 415 -14.68 -13.90 -9.85
N THR A 416 -14.19 -14.96 -9.19
CA THR A 416 -14.59 -15.32 -7.83
C THR A 416 -13.55 -16.24 -7.20
N HIS A 417 -13.45 -16.23 -5.86
CA HIS A 417 -12.61 -17.19 -5.15
C HIS A 417 -13.21 -18.60 -5.08
N ASP A 418 -14.41 -18.82 -5.63
CA ASP A 418 -14.93 -20.18 -5.87
C ASP A 418 -14.14 -20.87 -7.00
N CYS A 419 -13.50 -20.08 -7.87
CA CYS A 419 -12.71 -20.53 -9.02
C CYS A 419 -11.25 -20.10 -8.81
N PRO A 420 -10.47 -20.83 -7.99
CA PRO A 420 -9.10 -20.44 -7.70
C PRO A 420 -8.19 -20.63 -8.93
N PRO A 421 -7.17 -19.78 -9.13
CA PRO A 421 -6.16 -19.98 -10.16
C PRO A 421 -5.34 -21.27 -9.94
N PRO A 422 -4.77 -21.87 -11.00
CA PRO A 422 -3.91 -23.03 -10.90
C PRO A 422 -2.69 -22.78 -9.99
N PRO A 423 -2.46 -23.61 -8.94
CA PRO A 423 -1.30 -23.44 -8.06
C PRO A 423 0.06 -23.53 -8.76
N SER A 424 0.14 -24.25 -9.88
CA SER A 424 1.36 -24.39 -10.69
C SER A 424 1.80 -23.10 -11.38
N SER A 425 0.89 -22.14 -11.57
CA SER A 425 1.17 -20.85 -12.21
C SER A 425 1.64 -19.79 -11.21
N ASN A 426 1.68 -20.10 -9.91
CA ASN A 426 2.10 -19.17 -8.87
C ASN A 426 3.57 -18.79 -9.05
N ILE A 427 3.84 -17.50 -9.22
CA ILE A 427 5.19 -16.96 -9.40
C ILE A 427 5.68 -16.16 -8.18
N GLY A 428 4.89 -16.09 -7.10
CA GLY A 428 5.27 -15.48 -5.84
C GLY A 428 4.29 -14.42 -5.34
N ASN A 429 4.71 -13.76 -4.27
CA ASN A 429 3.90 -12.79 -3.52
C ASN A 429 4.57 -11.42 -3.53
N LEU A 430 3.76 -10.38 -3.72
CA LEU A 430 4.18 -8.98 -3.59
C LEU A 430 3.49 -8.34 -2.38
N PRO A 431 4.23 -7.67 -1.49
CA PRO A 431 3.62 -6.82 -0.46
C PRO A 431 3.17 -5.50 -1.06
N ILE A 432 1.90 -5.16 -0.85
CA ILE A 432 1.29 -3.91 -1.29
C ILE A 432 0.75 -3.17 -0.07
N ALA A 433 1.35 -2.04 0.27
CA ALA A 433 0.96 -1.27 1.44
C ALA A 433 -0.16 -0.27 1.11
N PHE A 434 -1.41 -0.73 1.05
CA PHE A 434 -2.54 0.18 0.88
C PHE A 434 -2.69 1.10 2.10
N ALA A 435 -2.67 2.40 1.83
CA ALA A 435 -3.03 3.47 2.75
C ALA A 435 -4.21 4.20 2.13
N LEU A 436 -5.40 3.59 2.24
CA LEU A 436 -6.62 4.06 1.62
C LEU A 436 -7.09 5.34 2.31
N THR A 437 -7.46 6.35 1.53
CA THR A 437 -8.03 7.60 2.05
C THR A 437 -9.10 8.15 1.13
N THR A 438 -10.12 8.80 1.68
CA THR A 438 -11.08 9.59 0.91
C THR A 438 -10.56 10.99 0.56
N GLY A 439 -9.38 11.35 1.06
CA GLY A 439 -8.72 12.62 0.76
C GLY A 439 -7.84 12.55 -0.49
N THR A 440 -6.99 13.57 -0.66
CA THR A 440 -5.95 13.58 -1.69
C THR A 440 -4.67 12.96 -1.16
N THR A 441 -4.05 12.10 -1.97
CA THR A 441 -2.70 11.59 -1.75
C THR A 441 -1.83 11.90 -2.97
N SER A 442 -0.57 12.22 -2.73
CA SER A 442 0.38 12.54 -3.78
C SER A 442 1.73 11.90 -3.48
N LEU A 443 2.40 11.46 -4.54
CA LEU A 443 3.76 10.94 -4.49
C LEU A 443 4.60 11.73 -5.50
N THR A 444 5.68 12.36 -5.04
CA THR A 444 6.59 13.11 -5.90
C THR A 444 7.90 12.38 -6.00
N ALA A 445 8.34 12.16 -7.23
CA ALA A 445 9.60 11.50 -7.52
C ALA A 445 10.78 12.43 -7.24
N MET A 446 11.96 11.82 -7.02
CA MET A 446 13.22 12.55 -6.93
C MET A 446 14.27 11.92 -7.84
N GLY A 447 15.34 12.67 -8.11
CA GLY A 447 16.55 12.11 -8.70
C GLY A 447 17.44 11.49 -7.62
N TYR A 448 17.97 10.30 -7.90
CA TYR A 448 18.97 9.67 -7.03
C TYR A 448 20.32 9.67 -7.70
N ASN A 449 21.28 10.26 -7.01
CA ASN A 449 22.68 10.24 -7.41
C ASN A 449 23.25 8.86 -7.04
N ALA A 450 23.79 8.15 -8.02
CA ALA A 450 24.62 7.00 -7.72
C ALA A 450 25.82 7.50 -6.92
N ASN A 451 26.19 6.79 -5.86
CA ASN A 451 27.52 6.93 -5.27
C ASN A 451 28.57 6.21 -6.15
N ALA A 452 28.46 6.31 -7.47
CA ALA A 452 29.33 5.64 -8.42
C ALA A 452 30.48 6.58 -8.80
N GLN A 453 31.71 6.14 -8.54
CA GLN A 453 32.89 6.78 -9.10
C GLN A 453 32.89 6.54 -10.61
N CYS A 454 32.99 7.60 -11.42
CA CYS A 454 33.13 7.46 -12.87
C CYS A 454 34.33 6.55 -13.20
N THR A 455 34.09 5.35 -13.72
CA THR A 455 35.15 4.39 -14.03
C THR A 455 35.71 4.58 -15.43
N GLY A 456 35.01 5.33 -16.28
CA GLY A 456 35.42 5.61 -17.67
C GLY A 456 34.62 6.74 -18.31
N LEU A 457 35.05 7.17 -19.48
CA LEU A 457 34.27 8.04 -20.35
C LEU A 457 32.96 7.31 -20.71
N HIS A 458 31.80 7.96 -20.52
CA HIS A 458 30.48 7.36 -20.71
C HIS A 458 30.17 6.12 -19.85
N MET A 459 30.94 5.86 -18.78
CA MET A 459 30.66 4.74 -17.88
C MET A 459 30.55 5.19 -16.41
N PRO A 460 29.46 4.81 -15.72
CA PRO A 460 28.31 4.04 -16.23
C PRO A 460 27.31 4.88 -17.06
N ASN A 461 26.55 4.24 -17.98
CA ASN A 461 25.39 4.78 -18.71
C ASN A 461 25.51 6.17 -19.38
N GLY A 462 26.67 6.51 -19.94
CA GLY A 462 26.84 7.73 -20.75
C GLY A 462 26.95 9.04 -19.98
N CYS A 463 26.80 9.04 -18.65
CA CYS A 463 26.69 10.25 -17.83
C CYS A 463 28.03 10.83 -17.37
N CYS A 464 29.11 10.06 -17.42
CA CYS A 464 30.46 10.52 -17.05
C CYS A 464 31.20 11.12 -18.23
N SER A 465 31.78 12.30 -18.04
CA SER A 465 32.58 12.99 -19.06
C SER A 465 34.05 12.57 -19.08
N ALA A 466 34.54 11.88 -18.03
CA ALA A 466 35.84 11.22 -17.97
C ALA A 466 35.90 10.25 -16.76
N SER A 467 36.94 9.40 -16.71
CA SER A 467 37.22 8.59 -15.51
C SER A 467 37.63 9.49 -14.34
N GLY A 468 37.14 9.17 -13.14
CA GLY A 468 37.47 9.84 -11.89
C GLY A 468 36.86 11.24 -11.68
N THR A 469 36.11 11.79 -12.65
CA THR A 469 35.48 13.12 -12.54
C THR A 469 33.98 13.08 -12.81
N GLY A 470 33.18 13.44 -11.80
CA GLY A 470 31.73 13.55 -11.88
C GLY A 470 30.99 12.76 -10.81
N THR A 471 29.76 13.18 -10.51
CA THR A 471 28.76 12.38 -9.80
C THR A 471 27.65 12.08 -10.81
N CYS A 472 27.32 10.81 -11.02
CA CYS A 472 26.26 10.44 -11.93
C CYS A 472 24.92 10.37 -11.20
N VAL A 473 23.88 10.94 -11.81
CA VAL A 473 22.50 10.64 -11.43
C VAL A 473 22.18 9.23 -11.93
N SER A 474 21.95 8.28 -11.02
CA SER A 474 21.65 6.88 -11.39
C SER A 474 20.34 6.80 -12.15
N GLN A 475 19.34 7.60 -11.74
CA GLN A 475 18.03 7.68 -12.37
C GLN A 475 17.31 8.94 -11.84
N ASN A 476 16.70 9.72 -12.75
CA ASN A 476 15.76 10.80 -12.42
C ASN A 476 14.34 10.24 -12.26
N ASN A 477 13.43 10.98 -11.64
CA ASN A 477 12.01 10.62 -11.55
C ASN A 477 11.79 9.22 -10.94
N VAL A 478 12.46 8.95 -9.82
CA VAL A 478 12.27 7.73 -9.02
C VAL A 478 11.20 7.99 -7.96
N PHE A 479 10.05 7.35 -8.13
CA PHE A 479 8.97 7.31 -7.14
C PHE A 479 9.23 6.26 -6.07
N CYS A 480 9.72 5.09 -6.49
CA CYS A 480 9.89 3.91 -5.64
C CYS A 480 11.29 3.33 -5.81
N GLY A 481 12.22 3.73 -4.95
CA GLY A 481 13.60 3.29 -5.05
C GLY A 481 13.83 1.96 -4.36
N PHE A 482 14.47 1.04 -5.08
CA PHE A 482 15.01 -0.21 -4.59
C PHE A 482 16.50 -0.30 -4.91
N CYS A 483 17.25 -0.99 -4.07
CA CYS A 483 18.69 -1.13 -4.28
C CYS A 483 18.96 -2.01 -5.50
N ARG A 484 19.78 -1.48 -6.42
CA ARG A 484 20.14 -2.11 -7.69
C ARG A 484 21.65 -2.11 -7.88
N ASP A 485 22.15 -3.14 -8.54
CA ASP A 485 23.54 -3.24 -8.97
C ASP A 485 23.65 -2.76 -10.42
N SER A 486 23.57 -1.45 -10.65
CA SER A 486 23.83 -0.88 -11.98
C SER A 486 25.28 -0.42 -12.11
N ASN A 487 25.84 0.10 -11.01
CA ASN A 487 27.13 0.76 -10.99
C ASN A 487 28.19 0.06 -10.11
N GLY A 488 27.84 -1.07 -9.49
CA GLY A 488 28.76 -1.91 -8.73
C GLY A 488 29.48 -2.90 -9.66
N LYS A 489 28.97 -4.13 -9.75
CA LYS A 489 29.38 -5.12 -10.76
C LYS A 489 28.66 -4.92 -12.10
N GLY A 490 27.60 -4.12 -12.12
CA GLY A 490 26.90 -3.72 -13.34
C GLY A 490 25.98 -4.78 -13.92
N THR A 491 25.45 -5.67 -13.09
CA THR A 491 24.57 -6.77 -13.51
C THR A 491 23.16 -6.30 -13.89
N GLY A 492 22.76 -5.13 -13.38
CA GLY A 492 21.42 -4.58 -13.51
C GLY A 492 20.36 -5.27 -12.64
N CYS A 493 20.76 -6.15 -11.74
CA CYS A 493 19.85 -6.84 -10.84
C CYS A 493 19.39 -5.92 -9.71
N PHE A 494 18.23 -6.21 -9.12
CA PHE A 494 17.82 -5.65 -7.84
C PHE A 494 18.30 -6.54 -6.69
N GLU A 495 18.54 -5.95 -5.52
CA GLU A 495 18.93 -6.71 -4.33
C GLU A 495 17.90 -7.79 -4.02
N GLY A 496 18.34 -9.03 -3.83
CA GLY A 496 17.47 -10.20 -3.62
C GLY A 496 17.11 -10.97 -4.90
N ASP A 497 17.58 -10.54 -6.08
CA ASP A 497 17.35 -11.28 -7.32
C ASP A 497 18.05 -12.66 -7.28
N PRO A 498 17.31 -13.78 -7.42
CA PRO A 498 17.86 -15.12 -7.33
C PRO A 498 18.60 -15.56 -8.62
N PHE A 499 18.62 -14.73 -9.67
CA PHE A 499 19.29 -15.08 -10.92
C PHE A 499 20.81 -15.29 -10.70
N PRO A 500 21.41 -16.37 -11.21
CA PRO A 500 22.82 -16.71 -10.94
C PRO A 500 23.86 -15.66 -11.34
N GLY A 501 23.50 -14.73 -12.23
CA GLY A 501 24.36 -13.62 -12.63
C GLY A 501 24.30 -12.40 -11.71
N CYS A 502 23.44 -12.39 -10.70
CA CYS A 502 23.27 -11.27 -9.78
C CYS A 502 24.24 -11.35 -8.59
N PRO A 503 24.63 -10.21 -8.00
CA PRO A 503 25.33 -10.22 -6.73
C PRO A 503 24.43 -10.74 -5.61
N HIS A 504 25.03 -11.18 -4.52
CA HIS A 504 24.33 -11.73 -3.36
C HIS A 504 24.94 -11.12 -2.09
N ASN A 505 24.08 -10.67 -1.16
CA ASN A 505 24.48 -9.79 -0.04
C ASN A 505 25.10 -10.54 1.15
N ASN A 506 25.09 -11.88 1.15
CA ASN A 506 25.73 -12.63 2.23
C ASN A 506 26.49 -13.87 1.76
N ALA A 507 27.78 -13.92 2.10
CA ALA A 507 28.42 -15.19 2.42
C ALA A 507 27.83 -15.66 3.76
N ASN A 508 27.23 -16.85 3.81
CA ASN A 508 26.70 -17.43 5.04
C ASN A 508 27.75 -17.34 6.18
N PRO A 509 27.50 -16.60 7.30
CA PRO A 509 28.46 -16.46 8.39
C PRO A 509 28.71 -17.78 9.15
N GLN A 510 27.91 -18.82 8.89
CA GLN A 510 28.16 -20.17 9.38
C GLN A 510 29.15 -20.96 8.50
N CYS A 511 29.50 -20.51 7.30
CA CYS A 511 30.53 -21.14 6.47
C CYS A 511 31.94 -20.74 6.94
N THR A 512 32.37 -21.25 8.09
CA THR A 512 33.72 -21.03 8.64
C THR A 512 34.77 -22.00 8.07
N GLY A 513 34.38 -22.89 7.15
CA GLY A 513 35.25 -23.87 6.50
C GLY A 513 34.46 -24.78 5.55
N LEU A 514 35.17 -25.62 4.80
CA LEU A 514 34.56 -26.67 3.96
C LEU A 514 33.75 -27.62 4.87
N HIS A 515 32.44 -27.76 4.63
CA HIS A 515 31.52 -28.71 5.29
C HIS A 515 31.08 -28.52 6.76
N VAL A 516 31.17 -27.33 7.39
CA VAL A 516 30.66 -27.13 8.78
C VAL A 516 29.95 -25.78 8.91
N PRO A 517 28.78 -25.67 9.62
CA PRO A 517 28.09 -26.72 10.40
C PRO A 517 27.11 -27.57 9.59
N ALA A 518 26.92 -27.27 8.30
CA ALA A 518 26.13 -28.08 7.37
C ALA A 518 26.87 -28.18 6.04
N GLY A 519 26.71 -29.30 5.32
CA GLY A 519 27.47 -29.72 4.14
C GLY A 519 27.31 -28.86 2.87
N CYS A 520 27.26 -27.53 2.99
CA CYS A 520 26.88 -26.58 1.96
C CYS A 520 27.97 -25.52 1.66
N CYS A 521 29.23 -25.71 2.05
CA CYS A 521 30.30 -24.73 1.80
C CYS A 521 31.36 -25.32 0.85
N SER A 522 31.48 -24.78 -0.36
CA SER A 522 32.53 -25.11 -1.36
C SER A 522 33.87 -24.40 -1.09
N GLY A 523 33.89 -23.46 -0.14
CA GLY A 523 35.06 -22.73 0.30
C GLY A 523 34.71 -21.71 1.39
N THR A 524 35.70 -21.19 2.10
CA THR A 524 35.52 -20.08 3.04
C THR A 524 35.08 -18.82 2.30
N GLY A 525 33.86 -18.35 2.55
CA GLY A 525 33.35 -17.07 2.02
C GLY A 525 32.68 -17.09 0.64
N THR A 526 32.42 -18.24 0.03
CA THR A 526 31.98 -18.32 -1.39
C THR A 526 30.46 -18.46 -1.63
N GLY A 527 29.61 -18.53 -0.58
CA GLY A 527 28.14 -18.40 -0.71
C GLY A 527 27.40 -19.41 -1.60
N THR A 528 28.04 -20.46 -2.13
CA THR A 528 27.42 -21.42 -3.06
C THR A 528 26.92 -22.67 -2.33
N CYS A 529 25.61 -22.92 -2.39
CA CYS A 529 24.98 -24.07 -1.75
C CYS A 529 25.28 -25.35 -2.58
N ASN A 530 25.75 -26.44 -1.95
CA ASN A 530 26.04 -27.71 -2.63
C ASN A 530 24.73 -28.42 -3.00
N CYS A 531 24.16 -28.01 -4.13
CA CYS A 531 22.94 -28.59 -4.67
C CYS A 531 23.28 -29.90 -5.38
N THR A 532 22.71 -31.02 -4.91
CA THR A 532 22.88 -32.35 -5.53
C THR A 532 21.85 -32.61 -6.63
N GLY A 533 20.84 -31.75 -6.72
CA GLY A 533 19.77 -31.78 -7.73
C GLY A 533 18.80 -30.62 -7.52
N LEU A 534 17.85 -30.45 -8.43
CA LEU A 534 16.77 -29.46 -8.31
C LEU A 534 16.02 -29.66 -6.97
N ASN A 535 15.78 -28.59 -6.23
CA ASN A 535 15.06 -28.59 -4.94
C ASN A 535 15.65 -29.50 -3.83
N THR A 536 16.88 -30.01 -3.96
CA THR A 536 17.48 -30.92 -2.96
C THR A 536 18.88 -30.46 -2.52
N PRO A 537 19.14 -30.39 -1.20
CA PRO A 537 18.20 -30.54 -0.08
C PRO A 537 17.32 -29.29 0.17
N TRP A 538 17.53 -28.19 -0.58
CA TRP A 538 16.86 -26.91 -0.35
C TRP A 538 16.08 -26.43 -1.58
N LYS A 539 14.94 -25.77 -1.34
CA LYS A 539 14.05 -25.17 -2.37
C LYS A 539 14.73 -24.12 -3.24
N CYS A 540 15.87 -23.58 -2.80
CA CYS A 540 16.63 -22.58 -3.55
C CYS A 540 17.64 -23.17 -4.54
N CYS A 541 17.74 -24.51 -4.63
CA CYS A 541 18.57 -25.21 -5.60
C CYS A 541 17.89 -25.28 -6.97
N THR A 542 18.50 -24.70 -7.99
CA THR A 542 18.02 -24.69 -9.39
C THR A 542 18.64 -25.79 -10.25
N GLY A 543 19.58 -26.56 -9.70
CA GLY A 543 20.32 -27.60 -10.41
C GLY A 543 21.54 -28.06 -9.62
N ALA A 544 22.27 -29.06 -10.15
CA ALA A 544 23.48 -29.53 -9.49
C ALA A 544 24.54 -28.40 -9.47
N ASN A 545 25.01 -28.03 -8.27
CA ASN A 545 25.90 -26.88 -8.04
C ASN A 545 25.32 -25.49 -8.39
N THR A 546 24.00 -25.35 -8.57
CA THR A 546 23.36 -24.06 -8.86
C THR A 546 22.25 -23.74 -7.86
N GLY A 547 22.29 -22.55 -7.26
CA GLY A 547 21.32 -22.07 -6.26
C GLY A 547 21.98 -21.21 -5.17
N THR A 548 21.21 -20.28 -4.59
CA THR A 548 21.67 -19.39 -3.50
C THR A 548 20.77 -19.53 -2.28
N CYS A 549 21.34 -19.43 -1.08
CA CYS A 549 20.57 -19.56 0.16
C CYS A 549 19.99 -18.20 0.64
N ASP A 550 20.14 -17.14 -0.17
CA ASP A 550 19.50 -15.85 0.06
C ASP A 550 17.99 -16.00 -0.15
N GLN A 551 17.20 -15.59 0.84
CA GLN A 551 15.77 -15.35 0.58
C GLN A 551 15.67 -14.16 -0.39
N PRO A 552 14.73 -14.16 -1.35
CA PRO A 552 14.53 -13.05 -2.27
C PRO A 552 13.95 -11.85 -1.53
N THR A 553 14.80 -11.17 -0.76
CA THR A 553 14.46 -10.00 0.03
C THR A 553 14.97 -8.78 -0.70
N PHE A 554 14.04 -8.01 -1.25
CA PHE A 554 14.34 -6.70 -1.79
C PHE A 554 14.66 -5.71 -0.67
N LYS A 555 15.45 -4.68 -1.01
CA LYS A 555 15.74 -3.56 -0.10
C LYS A 555 15.21 -2.26 -0.68
N ALA A 556 14.15 -1.74 -0.06
CA ALA A 556 13.64 -0.41 -0.38
C ALA A 556 14.59 0.66 0.17
N CYS A 557 14.95 1.61 -0.67
CA CYS A 557 15.86 2.71 -0.32
C CYS A 557 15.19 4.07 -0.40
N SER A 558 14.05 4.18 -1.10
CA SER A 558 13.22 5.36 -1.06
C SER A 558 11.76 5.15 -1.43
N VAL A 559 10.92 6.04 -0.91
CA VAL A 559 9.51 6.18 -1.28
C VAL A 559 9.21 7.68 -1.42
N GLY A 560 8.74 8.12 -2.58
CA GLY A 560 8.32 9.51 -2.81
C GLY A 560 9.42 10.53 -2.52
N GLY A 561 10.65 10.23 -2.96
CA GLY A 561 11.77 11.12 -2.70
C GLY A 561 12.36 11.08 -1.29
N THR A 562 11.73 10.34 -0.38
CA THR A 562 12.21 10.18 0.99
C THR A 562 13.07 8.92 1.07
N SER A 563 14.35 9.07 1.47
CA SER A 563 15.21 7.91 1.67
C SER A 563 14.76 7.10 2.89
N THR A 564 14.49 5.81 2.68
CA THR A 564 14.09 4.85 3.72
C THR A 564 15.26 4.05 4.25
N ALA A 565 16.28 3.83 3.42
CA ALA A 565 17.53 3.16 3.79
C ALA A 565 18.64 3.52 2.80
N ALA A 566 19.90 3.45 3.24
CA ALA A 566 21.04 3.57 2.34
C ALA A 566 21.26 2.27 1.55
N CYS A 567 21.43 2.40 0.23
CA CYS A 567 21.89 1.31 -0.63
C CYS A 567 23.40 1.11 -0.45
N THR A 568 23.76 0.30 0.54
CA THR A 568 25.03 -0.43 0.64
C THR A 568 24.91 -1.46 1.77
N ASP A 569 25.50 -2.64 1.58
CA ASP A 569 25.72 -3.70 2.58
C ASP A 569 27.08 -3.54 3.29
N GLY A 570 27.79 -2.43 3.05
CA GLY A 570 29.17 -2.21 3.50
C GLY A 570 30.25 -2.70 2.52
N GLY A 571 29.88 -3.38 1.42
CA GLY A 571 30.81 -3.89 0.39
C GLY A 571 30.75 -3.20 -0.98
N GLY A 572 29.79 -2.30 -1.22
CA GLY A 572 29.64 -1.58 -2.50
C GLY A 572 28.87 -2.35 -3.58
N THR A 573 28.24 -3.47 -3.21
CA THR A 573 27.58 -4.39 -4.14
C THR A 573 26.30 -3.83 -4.78
N TRP A 574 25.53 -3.05 -4.02
CA TRP A 574 24.25 -2.49 -4.43
C TRP A 574 24.25 -0.98 -4.21
N PRO A 575 24.90 -0.19 -5.09
CA PRO A 575 25.13 1.23 -4.84
C PRO A 575 23.95 2.14 -5.22
N ASP A 576 22.98 1.63 -5.99
CA ASP A 576 22.01 2.49 -6.68
C ASP A 576 20.63 2.39 -6.07
N CYS A 577 20.00 3.53 -5.80
CA CYS A 577 18.61 3.61 -5.35
C CYS A 577 17.71 4.00 -6.53
N VAL A 578 17.11 3.01 -7.19
CA VAL A 578 16.39 3.23 -8.46
C VAL A 578 15.12 2.38 -8.55
N GLN A 579 14.23 2.73 -9.47
CA GLN A 579 13.18 1.84 -9.98
C GLN A 579 13.63 1.24 -11.32
N ARG A 580 12.85 0.36 -11.94
CA ARG A 580 13.26 -0.27 -13.21
C ARG A 580 13.49 0.77 -14.31
N ASN A 581 12.47 1.55 -14.67
CA ASN A 581 12.62 2.72 -15.54
C ASN A 581 12.07 4.00 -14.88
N PRO A 582 12.64 5.18 -15.17
CA PRO A 582 12.20 6.45 -14.58
C PRO A 582 10.76 6.79 -14.95
N GLY A 583 10.08 7.58 -14.12
CA GLY A 583 8.70 8.02 -14.36
C GLY A 583 7.66 7.02 -13.82
N ALA A 584 6.43 7.09 -14.35
CA ALA A 584 5.31 6.28 -13.89
C ALA A 584 4.32 5.96 -15.02
N PHE A 585 3.77 4.75 -14.99
CA PHE A 585 2.62 4.30 -15.77
C PHE A 585 2.75 4.48 -17.30
N GLY A 586 3.84 3.92 -17.87
CA GLY A 586 4.14 3.92 -19.31
C GLY A 586 2.97 3.50 -20.24
N PRO A 587 3.11 3.72 -21.57
CA PRO A 587 4.40 3.84 -22.27
C PRO A 587 4.94 5.28 -22.40
N ALA A 588 6.27 5.41 -22.38
CA ALA A 588 7.06 6.63 -22.61
C ALA A 588 6.85 7.79 -21.63
N ARG A 589 6.27 7.54 -20.46
CA ARG A 589 6.04 8.55 -19.41
C ARG A 589 7.24 8.76 -18.50
N PHE A 590 8.45 8.74 -19.07
CA PHE A 590 9.70 8.96 -18.33
C PHE A 590 9.77 10.33 -17.64
N GLY A 591 8.99 11.30 -18.14
CA GLY A 591 8.86 12.64 -17.57
C GLY A 591 7.85 12.78 -16.43
N ALA A 592 7.14 11.72 -16.03
CA ALA A 592 6.24 11.77 -14.89
C ALA A 592 7.03 12.03 -13.60
N HIS A 593 6.60 13.02 -12.84
CA HIS A 593 7.30 13.53 -11.67
C HIS A 593 6.42 13.56 -10.42
N THR A 594 5.11 13.77 -10.57
CA THR A 594 4.16 13.73 -9.45
C THR A 594 2.95 12.90 -9.83
N ILE A 595 2.59 11.95 -8.98
CA ILE A 595 1.33 11.21 -9.07
C ILE A 595 0.41 11.80 -8.01
N THR A 596 -0.82 12.10 -8.37
CA THR A 596 -1.85 12.56 -7.44
C THR A 596 -3.10 11.75 -7.65
N GLU A 597 -3.69 11.27 -6.57
CA GLU A 597 -4.98 10.60 -6.51
C GLU A 597 -5.84 11.35 -5.49
N THR A 598 -7.11 11.56 -5.81
CA THR A 598 -8.07 12.30 -5.00
C THR A 598 -9.32 11.46 -4.85
N GLY A 599 -9.58 11.03 -3.61
CA GLY A 599 -10.81 10.37 -3.24
C GLY A 599 -11.98 11.33 -3.09
N SER A 600 -13.12 10.76 -2.69
CA SER A 600 -14.31 11.51 -2.35
C SER A 600 -14.89 11.00 -1.03
N VAL A 601 -15.12 11.92 -0.09
CA VAL A 601 -15.77 11.60 1.19
C VAL A 601 -17.22 11.17 0.96
N ALA A 602 -17.74 10.32 1.85
CA ALA A 602 -19.09 9.77 1.71
C ALA A 602 -20.22 10.78 2.03
N GLY A 603 -19.92 11.89 2.69
CA GLY A 603 -20.94 12.74 3.32
C GLY A 603 -21.38 12.18 4.67
N ASP A 604 -22.48 12.70 5.22
CA ASP A 604 -23.00 12.22 6.51
C ASP A 604 -23.52 10.79 6.40
N ILE A 605 -22.81 9.85 7.01
CA ILE A 605 -23.14 8.42 7.04
C ILE A 605 -23.84 8.00 8.33
N SER A 606 -24.27 8.96 9.15
CA SER A 606 -24.91 8.67 10.43
C SER A 606 -26.28 8.02 10.28
N ASP A 607 -26.94 8.16 9.12
CA ASP A 607 -28.25 7.57 8.82
C ASP A 607 -28.25 6.04 8.65
N GLY A 608 -27.07 5.41 8.59
CA GLY A 608 -26.90 3.97 8.38
C GLY A 608 -27.21 3.51 6.95
N ALA A 609 -27.48 4.44 6.03
CA ALA A 609 -27.63 4.14 4.61
C ALA A 609 -26.26 4.01 3.94
N GLY A 610 -26.25 3.42 2.74
CA GLY A 610 -25.05 3.39 1.90
C GLY A 610 -24.86 4.71 1.17
N HIS A 611 -23.67 5.30 1.29
CA HIS A 611 -23.31 6.55 0.62
C HIS A 611 -22.13 6.36 -0.35
N PRO A 612 -22.15 6.99 -1.53
CA PRO A 612 -21.06 6.89 -2.49
C PRO A 612 -19.80 7.54 -1.94
N SER A 613 -18.68 6.83 -2.03
CA SER A 613 -17.37 7.31 -1.60
C SER A 613 -16.28 6.72 -2.51
N THR A 614 -15.15 7.41 -2.60
CA THR A 614 -13.97 6.92 -3.32
C THR A 614 -12.78 6.92 -2.38
N LEU A 615 -12.21 5.74 -2.18
CA LEU A 615 -10.93 5.56 -1.50
C LEU A 615 -9.80 5.55 -2.52
N VAL A 616 -8.68 6.19 -2.23
CA VAL A 616 -7.49 6.19 -3.09
C VAL A 616 -6.24 5.79 -2.33
N SER A 617 -5.25 5.25 -3.02
CA SER A 617 -3.92 4.98 -2.47
C SER A 617 -2.86 5.07 -3.56
N ILE A 618 -1.68 5.58 -3.20
CA ILE A 618 -0.45 5.47 -3.99
C ILE A 618 0.54 4.64 -3.16
N PHE A 619 1.24 3.72 -3.78
CA PHE A 619 2.11 2.75 -3.11
C PHE A 619 3.32 2.38 -4.00
N CYS A 620 4.28 1.67 -3.42
CA CYS A 620 5.42 1.14 -4.15
C CYS A 620 5.31 -0.37 -4.32
N ILE A 621 5.66 -0.84 -5.50
CA ILE A 621 5.65 -2.25 -5.87
C ILE A 621 7.11 -2.72 -5.96
N PRO A 622 7.54 -3.70 -5.15
CA PRO A 622 8.87 -4.27 -5.24
C PRO A 622 9.03 -5.14 -6.51
N PRO A 623 10.27 -5.55 -6.87
CA PRO A 623 10.46 -6.54 -7.92
C PRO A 623 9.74 -7.85 -7.58
N THR A 624 9.16 -8.51 -8.58
CA THR A 624 8.67 -9.90 -8.45
C THR A 624 9.81 -10.90 -8.58
N PHE A 625 10.96 -10.48 -9.11
CA PHE A 625 12.07 -11.34 -9.52
C PHE A 625 11.68 -12.35 -10.62
N ASN A 626 10.62 -12.04 -11.36
CA ASN A 626 10.25 -12.76 -12.58
C ASN A 626 10.55 -11.84 -13.74
N ALA A 627 11.59 -12.16 -14.50
CA ALA A 627 12.10 -11.29 -15.57
C ALA A 627 11.02 -10.87 -16.57
N THR A 628 10.08 -11.75 -16.88
CA THR A 628 8.99 -11.48 -17.84
C THR A 628 7.98 -10.49 -17.26
N VAL A 629 7.50 -10.73 -16.03
CA VAL A 629 6.52 -9.85 -15.37
C VAL A 629 7.13 -8.50 -15.04
N ASP A 630 8.35 -8.49 -14.48
CA ASP A 630 9.02 -7.25 -14.13
C ASP A 630 9.37 -6.41 -15.37
N ALA A 631 9.73 -7.04 -16.50
CA ALA A 631 9.96 -6.32 -17.75
C ALA A 631 8.67 -5.75 -18.35
N ALA A 632 7.60 -6.54 -18.40
CA ALA A 632 6.34 -6.10 -19.00
C ALA A 632 5.67 -4.99 -18.18
N GLY A 633 5.55 -5.22 -16.86
CA GLY A 633 4.93 -4.32 -15.89
C GLY A 633 5.84 -3.20 -15.38
N ASP A 634 7.09 -3.16 -15.86
CA ASP A 634 8.12 -2.19 -15.45
C ASP A 634 8.30 -2.10 -13.92
N LEU A 635 8.52 -3.25 -13.29
CA LEU A 635 8.65 -3.40 -11.83
C LEU A 635 10.12 -3.64 -11.40
N PRO A 636 10.58 -3.09 -10.27
CA PRO A 636 9.81 -2.29 -9.32
C PRO A 636 9.46 -0.91 -9.85
N GLY A 637 8.37 -0.35 -9.32
CA GLY A 637 7.85 0.96 -9.71
C GLY A 637 6.68 1.40 -8.83
N PRO A 638 6.13 2.60 -9.09
CA PRO A 638 4.96 3.09 -8.39
C PRO A 638 3.70 2.31 -8.75
N GLY A 639 2.72 2.35 -7.85
CA GLY A 639 1.35 1.92 -8.06
C GLY A 639 0.38 2.99 -7.59
N ALA A 640 -0.74 3.16 -8.30
CA ALA A 640 -1.83 4.04 -7.90
C ALA A 640 -3.17 3.33 -8.12
N VAL A 641 -4.07 3.44 -7.16
CA VAL A 641 -5.40 2.82 -7.23
C VAL A 641 -6.45 3.78 -6.71
N SER A 642 -7.60 3.79 -7.39
CA SER A 642 -8.84 4.38 -6.88
C SER A 642 -9.91 3.31 -6.78
N LEU A 643 -10.64 3.33 -5.66
CA LEU A 643 -11.70 2.40 -5.30
C LEU A 643 -12.98 3.21 -5.06
N PRO A 644 -13.75 3.52 -6.10
CA PRO A 644 -15.12 4.00 -5.96
C PRO A 644 -15.97 2.91 -5.32
N GLY A 645 -16.99 3.29 -4.56
CA GLY A 645 -17.81 2.33 -3.85
C GLY A 645 -18.85 2.98 -2.95
N ILE A 646 -19.41 2.16 -2.07
CA ILE A 646 -20.42 2.55 -1.09
C ILE A 646 -19.84 2.36 0.31
N ALA A 647 -19.82 3.43 1.11
CA ALA A 647 -19.52 3.40 2.53
C ALA A 647 -20.84 3.35 3.32
N GLN A 648 -20.93 2.46 4.30
CA GLN A 648 -22.13 2.30 5.12
C GLN A 648 -21.79 2.01 6.58
N LEU A 649 -22.44 2.71 7.49
CA LEU A 649 -22.39 2.45 8.92
C LEU A 649 -23.43 1.37 9.29
N GLN A 650 -23.02 0.27 9.92
CA GLN A 650 -23.85 -0.93 10.18
C GLN A 650 -23.86 -1.34 11.65
#